data_AF-A0AAU2XB39-F1
#
_entry.id   AF-A0AAU2XB39-F1
#
_cell.length_a   1.000
_cell.length_b   1.000
_cell.length_c   1.000
_cell.angle_alpha   90.00
_cell.angle_beta   90.00
_cell.angle_gamma   90.00
#
_symmetry.space_group_name_H-M   'P 1'
#
loop_
_entity.id
_entity.type
_entity.pdbx_description
1 polymer ?
#
loop_
_entity_poly.entity_id
_entity_poly.type
_entity_poly.pdbx_seq_one_letter_code
_entity_poly.pdbx_strand_id
1 'polypeptide(L)'
;MNLPTPNLDDRRFQGLVDDAKRLVQRRCPEWTDHNVSDPGVTLIEAFAGMVDELVYRLNRVPDKNYLAFLDLIGVRLHPPTAARAKVTFRLSAPQPETVRVRGGAEVATVRTETDEAVVFTTVADLAVVPCSLAHLATRTAAGAEVDRTDELALARDVPCFDTTPAPGDALYVGLASAVPSCVVALRLDCRVEGVGVDPRRPPFVWEAWDGAAWAECEVEADGTGGLNRPGEIILHLPPAHAVSTVARTAAGWLRCRLVEAVPGQPVYIAPPTVRELVAFTIGGSVDAVHAEVVEDEILGLSEGVPGQFFEVARPPVVPGDEPFVVDIGDGSGWAAWQRVDDFAHSGPADRHFTLTPGNGRVEFGPAVRQADGSIRHHGAVPPKGSPIRIREYRTGGGRRGNVAAGAVRVMRTSIPFVSRVTNRGPALGGVDGETVENAKVRGPMTLRTLHRAVVPHDYEELAREAAPDIARVNCVPAGDSAAHAGGVRLLVIPAAPDDGGGRLRFADLVPPEPTLRQIAAHLEERRPIGARLVVQPPFYQGVTVVATVQATAGAAGDRMRAEALAALYRYFNPLTGGPAGDGWPFGRPVQAGEVYAVLQNVPGIDLVQDVRLFAADPVTGERRAEAVNRIELSPHALVFSYGHQLRVRGS
;
A
#
# COMPACT_ATOMS: atom_id res chain seq x y z
N MET A 1 -32.71 -9.71 -0.88
CA MET A 1 -33.76 -9.12 -1.74
C MET A 1 -33.88 -7.67 -1.29
N ASN A 2 -33.40 -6.71 -2.09
CA ASN A 2 -33.49 -5.30 -1.71
C ASN A 2 -34.94 -4.83 -1.82
N LEU A 3 -35.40 -4.05 -0.85
CA LEU A 3 -36.66 -3.32 -0.98
C LEU A 3 -36.46 -2.33 -2.14
N PRO A 4 -37.33 -2.31 -3.16
CA PRO A 4 -37.18 -1.37 -4.27
C PRO A 4 -37.30 0.07 -3.75
N THR A 5 -36.43 0.96 -4.22
CA THR A 5 -36.59 2.39 -3.97
C THR A 5 -37.92 2.82 -4.59
N PRO A 6 -38.89 3.30 -3.80
CA PRO A 6 -40.20 3.64 -4.34
C PRO A 6 -40.07 4.93 -5.18
N ASN A 7 -40.55 4.89 -6.42
CA ASN A 7 -40.99 6.12 -7.08
C ASN A 7 -42.23 6.58 -6.34
N LEU A 8 -42.16 7.74 -5.70
CA LEU A 8 -43.29 8.32 -4.96
C LEU A 8 -44.44 8.69 -5.91
N ASP A 9 -44.11 8.99 -7.17
CA ASP A 9 -45.05 9.24 -8.26
C ASP A 9 -44.47 8.71 -9.57
N ASP A 10 -45.17 7.80 -10.23
CA ASP A 10 -44.75 7.12 -11.46
C ASP A 10 -45.34 7.75 -12.74
N ARG A 11 -46.12 8.83 -12.60
CA ARG A 11 -46.69 9.56 -13.73
C ARG A 11 -45.57 10.20 -14.55
N ARG A 12 -45.64 10.01 -15.86
CA ARG A 12 -44.74 10.62 -16.85
C ARG A 12 -45.49 11.69 -17.64
N PHE A 13 -44.77 12.64 -18.22
CA PHE A 13 -45.29 13.65 -19.14
C PHE A 13 -46.48 13.19 -20.01
N GLN A 14 -46.30 12.12 -20.79
CA GLN A 14 -47.37 11.64 -21.70
C GLN A 14 -48.61 11.18 -20.93
N GLY A 15 -48.44 10.49 -19.80
CA GLY A 15 -49.54 10.07 -18.95
C GLY A 15 -50.32 11.26 -18.38
N LEU A 16 -49.61 12.33 -17.98
CA LEU A 16 -50.22 13.57 -17.51
C LEU A 16 -51.03 14.27 -18.61
N VAL A 17 -50.49 14.32 -19.84
CA VAL A 17 -51.19 14.87 -21.02
C VAL A 17 -52.43 14.04 -21.34
N ASP A 18 -52.32 12.71 -21.34
CA ASP A 18 -53.43 11.80 -21.66
C ASP A 18 -54.54 11.87 -20.60
N ASP A 19 -54.18 11.98 -19.32
CA ASP A 19 -55.12 12.13 -18.21
C ASP A 19 -55.85 13.48 -18.30
N ALA A 20 -55.14 14.57 -18.62
CA ALA A 20 -55.73 15.89 -18.83
C ALA A 20 -56.68 15.89 -20.03
N LYS A 21 -56.30 15.30 -21.16
CA LYS A 21 -57.18 15.13 -22.33
C LYS A 21 -58.44 14.31 -22.00
N ARG A 22 -58.29 13.22 -21.23
CA ARG A 22 -59.43 12.42 -20.73
C ARG A 22 -60.35 13.23 -19.81
N LEU A 23 -59.81 14.12 -18.98
CA LEU A 23 -60.61 15.02 -18.14
C LEU A 23 -61.39 16.06 -18.95
N VAL A 24 -60.75 16.67 -19.95
CA VAL A 24 -61.39 17.61 -20.89
C VAL A 24 -62.59 16.97 -21.57
N GLN A 25 -62.42 15.77 -22.15
CA GLN A 25 -63.50 15.04 -22.83
C GLN A 25 -64.72 14.78 -21.93
N ARG A 26 -64.52 14.61 -20.62
CA ARG A 26 -65.60 14.34 -19.66
C ARG A 26 -66.24 15.59 -19.10
N ARG A 27 -65.50 16.69 -19.00
CA ARG A 27 -65.91 17.90 -18.26
C ARG A 27 -66.30 19.06 -19.15
N CYS A 28 -65.73 19.12 -20.36
CA CYS A 28 -65.91 20.19 -21.33
C CYS A 28 -66.23 19.57 -22.71
N PRO A 29 -67.36 18.86 -22.87
CA PRO A 29 -67.72 18.18 -24.13
C PRO A 29 -67.85 19.15 -25.32
N GLU A 30 -68.01 20.45 -25.08
CA GLU A 30 -67.99 21.51 -26.07
C GLU A 30 -66.60 21.78 -26.69
N TRP A 31 -65.51 21.34 -26.06
CA TRP A 31 -64.16 21.46 -26.60
C TRP A 31 -63.85 20.24 -27.48
N THR A 32 -63.97 20.40 -28.79
CA THR A 32 -63.89 19.28 -29.76
C THR A 32 -62.56 19.15 -30.50
N ASP A 33 -61.73 20.19 -30.52
CA ASP A 33 -60.39 20.14 -31.14
C ASP A 33 -59.36 19.65 -30.13
N HIS A 34 -58.73 18.52 -30.42
CA HIS A 34 -57.71 17.89 -29.57
C HIS A 34 -56.38 17.66 -30.31
N ASN A 35 -56.19 18.35 -31.44
CA ASN A 35 -54.96 18.29 -32.20
C ASN A 35 -53.80 18.94 -31.44
N VAL A 36 -52.57 18.55 -31.77
CA VAL A 36 -51.36 19.13 -31.16
C VAL A 36 -51.25 20.65 -31.42
N SER A 37 -51.85 21.13 -32.52
CA SER A 37 -51.90 22.54 -32.88
C SER A 37 -52.89 23.38 -32.08
N ASP A 38 -53.75 22.76 -31.27
CA ASP A 38 -54.70 23.48 -30.42
C ASP A 38 -53.96 24.21 -29.28
N PRO A 39 -54.14 25.53 -29.11
CA PRO A 39 -53.54 26.28 -28.01
C PRO A 39 -53.89 25.70 -26.63
N GLY A 40 -55.08 25.13 -26.45
CA GLY A 40 -55.47 24.48 -25.21
C GLY A 40 -54.67 23.20 -24.92
N VAL A 41 -54.42 22.38 -25.95
CA VAL A 41 -53.50 21.23 -25.84
C VAL A 41 -52.07 21.68 -25.57
N THR A 42 -51.60 22.78 -26.17
CA THR A 42 -50.28 23.36 -25.88
C THR A 42 -50.16 23.78 -24.41
N LEU A 43 -51.20 24.36 -23.82
CA LEU A 43 -51.23 24.68 -22.39
C LEU A 43 -51.20 23.41 -21.52
N ILE A 44 -51.97 22.37 -21.90
CA ILE A 44 -51.92 21.07 -21.21
C ILE A 44 -50.50 20.50 -21.21
N GLU A 45 -49.82 20.53 -22.36
CA GLU A 45 -48.43 20.07 -22.48
C GLU A 45 -47.49 20.92 -21.62
N ALA A 46 -47.63 22.25 -21.61
CA ALA A 46 -46.82 23.12 -20.77
C ALA A 46 -46.99 22.81 -19.27
N PHE A 47 -48.24 22.66 -18.80
CA PHE A 47 -48.52 22.29 -17.41
C PHE A 47 -48.07 20.87 -17.08
N ALA A 48 -48.24 19.92 -18.00
CA ALA A 48 -47.72 18.56 -17.84
C ALA A 48 -46.19 18.57 -17.69
N GLY A 49 -45.48 19.40 -18.44
CA GLY A 49 -44.04 19.60 -18.29
C GLY A 49 -43.65 20.16 -16.91
N MET A 50 -44.37 21.17 -16.41
CA MET A 50 -44.14 21.71 -15.07
C MET A 50 -44.38 20.65 -13.97
N VAL A 51 -45.43 19.84 -14.10
CA VAL A 51 -45.74 18.76 -13.15
C VAL A 51 -44.72 17.64 -13.25
N ASP A 52 -44.25 17.28 -14.45
CA ASP A 52 -43.20 16.27 -14.67
C ASP A 52 -41.88 16.69 -13.97
N GLU A 53 -41.53 17.99 -13.99
CA GLU A 53 -40.39 18.51 -13.23
C GLU A 53 -40.60 18.42 -11.70
N LEU A 54 -41.82 18.68 -11.21
CA LEU A 54 -42.15 18.51 -9.79
C LEU A 54 -42.10 17.03 -9.37
N VAL A 55 -42.61 16.12 -10.20
CA VAL A 55 -42.55 14.67 -10.01
C VAL A 55 -41.10 14.20 -9.97
N TYR A 56 -40.26 14.69 -10.88
CA TYR A 56 -38.82 14.42 -10.86
C TYR A 56 -38.18 14.84 -9.53
N ARG A 57 -38.46 16.05 -9.04
CA ARG A 57 -37.94 16.53 -7.74
C ARG A 57 -38.47 15.72 -6.56
N LEU A 58 -39.75 15.33 -6.59
CA LEU A 58 -40.36 14.50 -5.55
C LEU A 58 -39.71 13.12 -5.49
N ASN A 59 -39.44 12.50 -6.64
CA ASN A 59 -38.77 11.20 -6.70
C ASN A 59 -37.30 11.22 -6.26
N ARG A 60 -36.69 12.40 -6.06
CA ARG A 60 -35.36 12.54 -5.42
C ARG A 60 -35.41 12.58 -3.89
N VAL A 61 -36.59 12.74 -3.29
CA VAL A 61 -36.75 12.83 -1.82
C VAL A 61 -36.34 11.54 -1.10
N PRO A 62 -36.70 10.32 -1.56
CA PRO A 62 -36.27 9.08 -0.90
C PRO A 62 -34.75 8.96 -0.76
N ASP A 63 -33.99 9.28 -1.83
CA ASP A 63 -32.53 9.25 -1.81
C ASP A 63 -31.94 10.29 -0.85
N LYS A 64 -32.49 11.51 -0.84
CA LYS A 64 -32.04 12.57 0.07
C LYS A 64 -32.32 12.20 1.54
N ASN A 65 -33.49 11.63 1.82
CA ASN A 65 -33.83 11.14 3.15
C ASN A 65 -32.91 10.00 3.57
N TYR A 66 -32.60 9.07 2.66
CA TYR A 66 -31.69 7.97 2.93
C TYR A 66 -30.31 8.49 3.36
N LEU A 67 -29.74 9.46 2.64
CA LEU A 67 -28.48 10.10 3.02
C LEU A 67 -28.58 10.84 4.36
N ALA A 68 -29.68 11.56 4.60
CA ALA A 68 -29.89 12.25 5.88
C ALA A 68 -30.01 11.26 7.04
N PHE A 69 -30.62 10.08 6.83
CA PHE A 69 -30.67 9.03 7.84
C PHE A 69 -29.29 8.43 8.11
N LEU A 70 -28.47 8.20 7.07
CA LEU A 70 -27.09 7.75 7.22
C LEU A 70 -26.24 8.75 8.01
N ASP A 71 -26.38 10.05 7.71
CA ASP A 71 -25.70 11.11 8.44
C ASP A 71 -26.17 11.18 9.92
N LEU A 72 -27.49 11.08 10.14
CA LEU A 72 -28.08 11.10 11.49
C LEU A 72 -27.57 9.96 12.39
N ILE A 73 -27.33 8.77 11.83
CA ILE A 73 -26.77 7.63 12.56
C ILE A 73 -25.24 7.65 12.64
N GLY A 74 -24.58 8.68 12.10
CA GLY A 74 -23.14 8.88 12.17
C GLY A 74 -22.32 8.17 11.10
N VAL A 75 -22.92 7.70 10.00
CA VAL A 75 -22.16 7.13 8.86
C VAL A 75 -21.44 8.26 8.14
N ARG A 76 -20.12 8.28 8.24
CA ARG A 76 -19.23 9.23 7.54
C ARG A 76 -18.55 8.53 6.37
N LEU A 77 -18.22 9.29 5.32
CA LEU A 77 -17.39 8.78 4.22
C LEU A 77 -15.98 8.46 4.72
N HIS A 78 -15.44 7.30 4.33
CA HIS A 78 -14.03 7.01 4.58
C HIS A 78 -13.14 7.97 3.76
N PRO A 79 -12.13 8.59 4.39
CA PRO A 79 -11.23 9.48 3.68
C PRO A 79 -10.27 8.71 2.78
N PRO A 80 -9.64 9.39 1.80
CA PRO A 80 -8.57 8.75 1.03
C PRO A 80 -7.38 8.41 1.91
N THR A 81 -6.63 7.39 1.50
CA THR A 81 -5.33 7.03 2.07
C THR A 81 -4.22 7.37 1.08
N ALA A 82 -3.03 7.69 1.57
CA ALA A 82 -1.86 7.95 0.73
C ALA A 82 -1.06 6.67 0.49
N ALA A 83 -0.62 6.48 -0.76
CA ALA A 83 0.37 5.47 -1.08
C ALA A 83 1.72 5.84 -0.45
N ARG A 84 2.45 4.84 0.04
CA ARG A 84 3.74 4.97 0.69
C ARG A 84 4.80 4.22 -0.11
N ALA A 85 5.99 4.80 -0.20
CA ALA A 85 7.15 4.19 -0.83
C ALA A 85 8.43 4.58 -0.11
N LYS A 86 9.41 3.68 -0.10
CA LYS A 86 10.78 4.03 0.26
C LYS A 86 11.50 4.61 -0.96
N VAL A 87 11.94 5.85 -0.85
CA VAL A 87 12.70 6.56 -1.89
C VAL A 87 14.17 6.61 -1.52
N THR A 88 15.03 6.25 -2.47
CA THR A 88 16.48 6.27 -2.32
C THR A 88 17.05 7.47 -3.08
N PHE A 89 17.73 8.35 -2.36
CA PHE A 89 18.51 9.45 -2.92
C PHE A 89 19.96 8.99 -3.14
N ARG A 90 20.50 9.26 -4.34
CA ARG A 90 21.89 8.98 -4.71
C ARG A 90 22.69 10.27 -4.73
N LEU A 91 23.84 10.26 -4.08
CA LEU A 91 24.78 11.37 -4.14
C LEU A 91 25.44 11.43 -5.53
N SER A 92 25.89 12.62 -5.92
CA SER A 92 26.64 12.85 -7.16
C SER A 92 28.07 12.33 -7.04
N ALA A 93 28.62 12.40 -5.84
CA ALA A 93 29.90 11.83 -5.41
C ALA A 93 29.87 11.67 -3.88
N PRO A 94 30.73 10.83 -3.29
CA PRO A 94 30.90 10.77 -1.84
C PRO A 94 31.20 12.16 -1.28
N GLN A 95 30.53 12.52 -0.17
CA GLN A 95 30.67 13.84 0.45
C GLN A 95 31.48 13.73 1.75
N PRO A 96 32.25 14.76 2.12
CA PRO A 96 32.96 14.81 3.39
C PRO A 96 32.06 15.17 4.58
N GLU A 97 30.90 15.79 4.31
CA GLU A 97 29.94 16.23 5.32
C GLU A 97 28.57 15.56 5.10
N THR A 98 27.77 15.51 6.16
CA THR A 98 26.42 14.94 6.13
C THR A 98 25.51 15.75 5.20
N VAL A 99 24.95 15.09 4.18
CA VAL A 99 23.93 15.69 3.33
C VAL A 99 22.55 15.44 3.94
N ARG A 100 21.80 16.52 4.18
CA ARG A 100 20.46 16.45 4.79
C ARG A 100 19.38 16.54 3.72
N VAL A 101 18.50 15.55 3.68
CA VAL A 101 17.19 15.63 3.04
C VAL A 101 16.18 15.94 4.14
N ARG A 102 15.43 17.03 4.01
CA ARG A 102 14.41 17.41 5.00
C ARG A 102 13.14 16.59 4.79
N GLY A 103 12.41 16.29 5.87
CA GLY A 103 10.98 16.00 5.81
C GLY A 103 10.27 17.13 5.04
N GLY A 104 9.27 16.78 4.25
CA GLY A 104 8.64 17.74 3.33
C GLY A 104 9.30 17.85 1.94
N ALA A 105 10.44 17.20 1.68
CA ALA A 105 11.04 17.22 0.35
C ALA A 105 10.17 16.46 -0.68
N GLU A 106 9.88 17.12 -1.79
CA GLU A 106 9.04 16.58 -2.86
C GLU A 106 9.83 15.87 -3.97
N VAL A 107 9.37 14.68 -4.32
CA VAL A 107 9.85 13.86 -5.45
C VAL A 107 8.64 13.38 -6.25
N ALA A 108 8.81 13.00 -7.52
CA ALA A 108 7.67 12.67 -8.38
C ALA A 108 7.98 11.63 -9.46
N THR A 109 6.92 11.08 -10.04
CA THR A 109 7.01 10.39 -11.34
C THR A 109 7.29 11.37 -12.46
N VAL A 110 7.70 10.84 -13.62
CA VAL A 110 7.86 11.64 -14.83
C VAL A 110 6.48 12.01 -15.36
N ARG A 111 6.26 13.29 -15.67
CA ARG A 111 5.07 13.76 -16.39
C ARG A 111 5.12 13.26 -17.83
N THR A 112 4.05 12.64 -18.32
CA THR A 112 3.88 12.26 -19.72
C THR A 112 2.91 13.22 -20.41
N GLU A 113 2.65 13.03 -21.70
CA GLU A 113 1.60 13.80 -22.40
C GLU A 113 0.19 13.44 -21.92
N THR A 114 0.01 12.21 -21.43
CA THR A 114 -1.27 11.65 -20.99
C THR A 114 -1.50 11.76 -19.49
N ASP A 115 -0.43 11.75 -18.69
CA ASP A 115 -0.49 11.61 -17.23
C ASP A 115 0.28 12.72 -16.52
N GLU A 116 -0.37 13.32 -15.52
CA GLU A 116 0.27 14.26 -14.61
C GLU A 116 1.31 13.55 -13.72
N ALA A 117 2.29 14.33 -13.25
CA ALA A 117 3.27 13.82 -12.31
C ALA A 117 2.61 13.49 -10.95
N VAL A 118 2.85 12.28 -10.46
CA VAL A 118 2.40 11.82 -9.15
C VAL A 118 3.48 12.22 -8.12
N VAL A 119 3.14 13.14 -7.22
CA VAL A 119 4.07 13.74 -6.26
C VAL A 119 4.08 12.98 -4.94
N PHE A 120 5.26 12.76 -4.38
CA PHE A 120 5.48 12.16 -3.06
C PHE A 120 6.29 13.11 -2.21
N THR A 121 5.99 13.12 -0.92
CA THR A 121 6.66 13.97 0.07
C THR A 121 7.34 13.08 1.11
N THR A 122 8.62 13.35 1.41
CA THR A 122 9.38 12.60 2.43
C THR A 122 8.80 12.86 3.82
N VAL A 123 8.59 11.80 4.61
CA VAL A 123 7.90 11.91 5.92
C VAL A 123 8.80 12.34 7.07
N ALA A 124 10.11 12.20 6.91
CA ALA A 124 11.09 12.48 7.95
C ALA A 124 12.37 13.02 7.34
N ASP A 125 13.18 13.64 8.19
CA ASP A 125 14.54 14.02 7.84
C ASP A 125 15.41 12.78 7.62
N LEU A 126 16.22 12.80 6.56
CA LEU A 126 17.24 11.81 6.28
C LEU A 126 18.62 12.48 6.31
N ALA A 127 19.47 11.98 7.20
CA ALA A 127 20.89 12.33 7.25
C ALA A 127 21.70 11.30 6.47
N VAL A 128 22.23 11.70 5.31
CA VAL A 128 23.18 10.89 4.55
C VAL A 128 24.57 11.12 5.15
N VAL A 129 24.88 10.34 6.18
CA VAL A 129 26.12 10.45 6.97
C VAL A 129 27.29 9.84 6.18
N PRO A 130 28.42 10.54 6.02
CA PRO A 130 29.58 9.99 5.33
C PRO A 130 30.26 8.91 6.17
N CYS A 131 30.77 7.88 5.53
CA CYS A 131 31.63 6.89 6.15
C CYS A 131 32.89 6.63 5.33
N SER A 132 33.87 6.05 6.00
CA SER A 132 35.05 5.42 5.41
C SER A 132 35.29 4.09 6.10
N LEU A 133 36.14 3.24 5.52
CA LEU A 133 36.65 2.08 6.24
C LEU A 133 37.53 2.56 7.41
N ALA A 134 37.31 2.00 8.59
CA ALA A 134 38.16 2.21 9.77
C ALA A 134 38.83 0.92 10.24
N HIS A 135 38.11 -0.20 10.21
CA HIS A 135 38.58 -1.48 10.73
C HIS A 135 38.15 -2.66 9.86
N LEU A 136 38.94 -3.73 9.89
CA LEU A 136 38.59 -5.02 9.30
C LEU A 136 38.80 -6.11 10.35
N ALA A 137 37.84 -7.01 10.49
CA ALA A 137 37.99 -8.17 11.36
C ALA A 137 37.40 -9.43 10.72
N THR A 138 37.83 -10.60 11.18
CA THR A 138 37.26 -11.88 10.76
C THR A 138 36.92 -12.74 11.97
N ARG A 139 35.94 -13.63 11.81
CA ARG A 139 35.57 -14.58 12.85
C ARG A 139 35.25 -15.91 12.19
N THR A 140 35.79 -17.00 12.73
CA THR A 140 35.39 -18.36 12.34
C THR A 140 34.18 -18.80 13.17
N ALA A 141 33.40 -19.77 12.68
CA ALA A 141 32.16 -20.21 13.33
C ALA A 141 32.35 -20.63 14.80
N ALA A 142 33.51 -21.19 15.16
CA ALA A 142 33.86 -21.62 16.51
C ALA A 142 34.87 -20.69 17.22
N GLY A 143 35.33 -19.62 16.56
CA GLY A 143 36.44 -18.79 17.00
C GLY A 143 36.02 -17.44 17.58
N ALA A 144 37.02 -16.75 18.15
CA ALA A 144 36.91 -15.35 18.53
C ALA A 144 37.14 -14.43 17.31
N GLU A 145 36.72 -13.18 17.44
CA GLU A 145 36.99 -12.16 16.43
C GLU A 145 38.49 -11.81 16.41
N VAL A 146 39.05 -11.70 15.21
CA VAL A 146 40.45 -11.36 14.97
C VAL A 146 40.51 -10.07 14.17
N ASP A 147 41.20 -9.07 14.69
CA ASP A 147 41.47 -7.81 13.96
C ASP A 147 42.46 -8.08 12.82
N ARG A 148 42.11 -7.62 11.62
CA ARG A 148 42.86 -7.76 10.37
C ARG A 148 43.18 -6.40 9.74
N THR A 149 42.97 -5.31 10.46
CA THR A 149 43.12 -3.93 9.96
C THR A 149 44.55 -3.67 9.47
N ASP A 150 45.57 -4.07 10.23
CA ASP A 150 46.98 -3.88 9.86
C ASP A 150 47.38 -4.74 8.64
N GLU A 151 46.82 -5.95 8.51
CA GLU A 151 47.09 -6.83 7.36
C GLU A 151 46.55 -6.22 6.07
N LEU A 152 45.32 -5.68 6.11
CA LEU A 152 44.71 -4.99 4.99
C LEU A 152 45.48 -3.70 4.65
N ALA A 153 45.90 -2.92 5.65
CA ALA A 153 46.66 -1.69 5.44
C ALA A 153 48.03 -1.94 4.77
N LEU A 154 48.61 -3.12 4.99
CA LEU A 154 49.84 -3.60 4.32
C LEU A 154 49.58 -4.28 2.97
N ALA A 155 48.34 -4.24 2.46
CA ALA A 155 47.88 -4.87 1.22
C ALA A 155 48.22 -6.37 1.14
N ARG A 156 48.12 -7.07 2.28
CA ARG A 156 48.21 -8.53 2.36
C ARG A 156 46.84 -9.16 2.07
N ASP A 157 46.85 -10.37 1.52
CA ASP A 157 45.63 -11.11 1.25
C ASP A 157 45.02 -11.59 2.60
N VAL A 158 43.88 -11.02 2.98
CA VAL A 158 43.15 -11.39 4.20
C VAL A 158 42.06 -12.41 3.85
N PRO A 159 42.08 -13.63 4.41
CA PRO A 159 41.01 -14.61 4.17
C PRO A 159 39.71 -14.14 4.82
N CYS A 160 38.60 -14.16 4.07
CA CYS A 160 37.30 -13.71 4.56
C CYS A 160 36.68 -14.68 5.56
N PHE A 161 36.97 -15.98 5.41
CA PHE A 161 36.41 -17.09 6.17
C PHE A 161 37.52 -18.04 6.63
N ASP A 162 37.16 -19.12 7.33
CA ASP A 162 38.14 -20.12 7.76
C ASP A 162 38.73 -20.90 6.55
N THR A 163 39.81 -21.65 6.77
CA THR A 163 40.43 -22.47 5.71
C THR A 163 39.47 -23.47 5.09
N THR A 164 38.50 -23.92 5.89
CA THR A 164 37.36 -24.73 5.44
C THR A 164 36.08 -23.93 5.74
N PRO A 165 35.59 -23.12 4.80
CA PRO A 165 34.49 -22.20 5.06
C PRO A 165 33.24 -22.91 5.61
N ALA A 166 32.74 -22.45 6.75
CA ALA A 166 31.60 -23.05 7.43
C ALA A 166 30.51 -22.01 7.73
N PRO A 167 29.22 -22.43 7.79
CA PRO A 167 28.16 -21.55 8.25
C PRO A 167 28.49 -20.92 9.62
N GLY A 168 28.41 -19.60 9.71
CA GLY A 168 28.79 -18.83 10.89
C GLY A 168 30.11 -18.09 10.77
N ASP A 169 31.00 -18.47 9.84
CA ASP A 169 32.17 -17.67 9.49
C ASP A 169 31.72 -16.28 9.00
N ALA A 170 32.48 -15.25 9.37
CA ALA A 170 32.11 -13.88 9.03
C ALA A 170 33.30 -12.96 8.81
N LEU A 171 33.19 -12.13 7.77
CA LEU A 171 34.02 -10.96 7.51
C LEU A 171 33.31 -9.73 8.08
N TYR A 172 34.00 -8.93 8.89
CA TYR A 172 33.49 -7.72 9.50
C TYR A 172 34.15 -6.49 8.89
N VAL A 173 33.33 -5.50 8.52
CA VAL A 173 33.74 -4.23 7.95
C VAL A 173 33.33 -3.12 8.91
N GLY A 174 34.31 -2.53 9.59
CA GLY A 174 34.09 -1.48 10.59
C GLY A 174 34.15 -0.11 9.94
N LEU A 175 33.01 0.58 9.88
CA LEU A 175 32.92 1.93 9.33
C LEU A 175 33.30 2.97 10.37
N ALA A 176 33.95 4.06 9.93
CA ALA A 176 34.34 5.18 10.80
C ALA A 176 33.17 5.88 11.51
N SER A 177 31.93 5.66 11.04
CA SER A 177 30.72 6.19 11.66
C SER A 177 29.55 5.22 11.44
N ALA A 178 28.62 5.20 12.38
CA ALA A 178 27.31 4.61 12.12
C ALA A 178 26.56 5.46 11.09
N VAL A 179 25.94 4.78 10.14
CA VAL A 179 25.31 5.40 8.95
C VAL A 179 23.89 4.85 8.78
N PRO A 180 22.94 5.23 9.66
CA PRO A 180 21.55 4.77 9.61
C PRO A 180 20.87 5.19 8.32
N SER A 181 20.03 4.30 7.76
CA SER A 181 19.29 4.53 6.52
C SER A 181 20.15 4.87 5.28
N CYS A 182 21.47 4.72 5.36
CA CYS A 182 22.39 5.07 4.28
C CYS A 182 22.56 3.92 3.28
N VAL A 183 22.97 4.30 2.07
CA VAL A 183 23.44 3.38 1.04
C VAL A 183 24.95 3.44 1.03
N VAL A 184 25.61 2.30 1.24
CA VAL A 184 27.07 2.19 1.33
C VAL A 184 27.57 1.35 0.17
N ALA A 185 28.62 1.86 -0.50
CA ALA A 185 29.44 1.09 -1.41
C ALA A 185 30.62 0.50 -0.65
N LEU A 186 30.86 -0.79 -0.86
CA LEU A 186 32.09 -1.48 -0.52
C LEU A 186 32.78 -1.84 -1.82
N ARG A 187 33.94 -1.25 -2.09
CA ARG A 187 34.79 -1.62 -3.23
C ARG A 187 35.88 -2.55 -2.72
N LEU A 188 35.95 -3.74 -3.29
CA LEU A 188 36.86 -4.79 -2.85
C LEU A 188 37.76 -5.22 -4.00
N ASP A 189 39.05 -5.42 -3.70
CA ASP A 189 39.98 -6.20 -4.51
C ASP A 189 40.03 -7.63 -3.96
N CYS A 190 39.23 -8.52 -4.55
CA CYS A 190 39.14 -9.93 -4.18
C CYS A 190 39.87 -10.83 -5.17
N ARG A 191 40.49 -11.92 -4.67
CA ARG A 191 41.18 -12.91 -5.50
C ARG A 191 40.41 -14.21 -5.64
N VAL A 192 40.56 -14.85 -6.80
CA VAL A 192 39.90 -16.10 -7.20
C VAL A 192 40.53 -17.30 -6.47
N GLU A 193 40.31 -17.39 -5.16
CA GLU A 193 40.52 -18.63 -4.41
C GLU A 193 39.21 -19.23 -3.86
N GLY A 194 38.09 -18.51 -3.97
CA GLY A 194 36.75 -19.02 -3.64
C GLY A 194 36.21 -20.02 -4.67
N VAL A 195 36.78 -21.22 -4.71
CA VAL A 195 36.34 -22.28 -5.63
C VAL A 195 35.03 -22.90 -5.14
N GLY A 196 34.08 -23.13 -6.05
CA GLY A 196 32.92 -23.99 -5.79
C GLY A 196 31.59 -23.27 -5.55
N VAL A 197 31.53 -21.94 -5.51
CA VAL A 197 30.28 -21.16 -5.34
C VAL A 197 29.67 -20.72 -6.69
N ASP A 198 28.34 -20.54 -6.78
CA ASP A 198 27.72 -19.77 -7.88
C ASP A 198 27.88 -18.27 -7.60
N PRO A 199 28.62 -17.50 -8.42
CA PRO A 199 28.83 -16.07 -8.22
C PRO A 199 27.55 -15.22 -8.17
N ARG A 200 26.43 -15.74 -8.67
CA ARG A 200 25.13 -15.05 -8.67
C ARG A 200 24.28 -15.41 -7.46
N ARG A 201 24.68 -16.42 -6.69
CA ARG A 201 23.93 -16.94 -5.55
C ARG A 201 24.88 -17.49 -4.47
N PRO A 202 25.77 -16.66 -3.90
CA PRO A 202 26.64 -17.09 -2.82
C PRO A 202 25.87 -17.38 -1.53
N PRO A 203 26.28 -18.36 -0.70
CA PRO A 203 25.62 -18.70 0.56
C PRO A 203 26.09 -17.78 1.70
N PHE A 204 25.93 -16.46 1.53
CA PHE A 204 26.15 -15.49 2.60
C PHE A 204 25.03 -14.47 2.70
N VAL A 205 24.96 -13.81 3.84
CA VAL A 205 24.12 -12.64 4.08
C VAL A 205 24.98 -11.48 4.53
N TRP A 206 24.60 -10.27 4.11
CA TRP A 206 25.15 -9.04 4.66
C TRP A 206 24.25 -8.56 5.79
N GLU A 207 24.83 -8.20 6.92
CA GLU A 207 24.11 -7.74 8.10
C GLU A 207 24.80 -6.48 8.67
N ALA A 208 24.02 -5.62 9.32
CA ALA A 208 24.51 -4.45 10.04
C ALA A 208 23.99 -4.48 11.47
N TRP A 209 24.78 -3.95 12.41
CA TRP A 209 24.34 -3.85 13.80
C TRP A 209 23.32 -2.72 13.98
N ASP A 210 22.12 -3.03 14.45
CA ASP A 210 21.02 -2.05 14.59
C ASP A 210 20.86 -1.47 16.01
N GLY A 211 21.82 -1.76 16.90
CA GLY A 211 21.77 -1.38 18.32
C GLY A 211 21.30 -2.51 19.24
N ALA A 212 20.57 -3.49 18.74
CA ALA A 212 20.07 -4.62 19.51
C ALA A 212 20.49 -5.98 18.93
N ALA A 213 20.48 -6.10 17.60
CA ALA A 213 20.78 -7.33 16.89
C ALA A 213 21.48 -7.03 15.55
N TRP A 214 21.89 -8.11 14.88
CA TRP A 214 22.36 -8.04 13.50
C TRP A 214 21.15 -8.10 12.58
N ALA A 215 20.88 -7.02 11.87
CA ALA A 215 19.79 -6.92 10.92
C ALA A 215 20.32 -7.13 9.50
N GLU A 216 19.61 -7.91 8.69
CA GLU A 216 19.98 -8.16 7.29
C GLU A 216 19.96 -6.86 6.47
N CYS A 217 20.99 -6.66 5.67
CA CYS A 217 21.11 -5.56 4.73
C CYS A 217 20.59 -5.99 3.37
N GLU A 218 19.84 -5.10 2.72
CA GLU A 218 19.44 -5.36 1.35
C GLU A 218 20.62 -5.10 0.41
N VAL A 219 20.99 -6.11 -0.37
CA VAL A 219 22.06 -6.04 -1.37
C VAL A 219 21.47 -5.55 -2.69
N GLU A 220 21.76 -4.30 -3.07
CA GLU A 220 21.31 -3.76 -4.36
C GLU A 220 22.11 -4.35 -5.52
N ALA A 221 23.41 -4.53 -5.34
CA ALA A 221 24.29 -5.11 -6.33
C ALA A 221 25.51 -5.75 -5.67
N ASP A 222 25.97 -6.86 -6.23
CA ASP A 222 27.27 -7.48 -5.91
C ASP A 222 28.03 -7.74 -7.22
N GLY A 223 29.01 -6.88 -7.52
CA GLY A 223 29.92 -7.02 -8.65
C GLY A 223 31.09 -7.97 -8.40
N THR A 224 31.33 -8.39 -7.15
CA THR A 224 32.45 -9.26 -6.76
C THR A 224 32.23 -10.72 -7.12
N GLY A 225 30.99 -11.10 -7.50
CA GLY A 225 30.64 -12.47 -7.82
C GLY A 225 30.81 -13.41 -6.63
N GLY A 226 30.32 -13.01 -5.45
CA GLY A 226 30.57 -13.72 -4.21
C GLY A 226 32.02 -13.62 -3.76
N LEU A 227 32.57 -12.42 -3.69
CA LEU A 227 33.94 -12.15 -3.23
C LEU A 227 35.04 -12.88 -4.04
N ASN A 228 34.79 -13.22 -5.30
CA ASN A 228 35.73 -13.98 -6.13
C ASN A 228 36.56 -13.14 -7.09
N ARG A 229 36.13 -11.90 -7.34
CA ARG A 229 36.81 -10.96 -8.23
C ARG A 229 36.69 -9.55 -7.70
N PRO A 230 37.55 -8.64 -8.15
CA PRO A 230 37.42 -7.23 -7.84
C PRO A 230 36.05 -6.72 -8.26
N GLY A 231 35.42 -5.92 -7.40
CA GLY A 231 34.07 -5.46 -7.64
C GLY A 231 33.55 -4.55 -6.54
N GLU A 232 32.32 -4.11 -6.71
CA GLU A 232 31.62 -3.23 -5.78
C GLU A 232 30.36 -3.92 -5.28
N ILE A 233 30.14 -3.86 -3.98
CA ILE A 233 28.92 -4.30 -3.30
C ILE A 233 28.19 -3.07 -2.82
N ILE A 234 26.91 -2.95 -3.15
CA ILE A 234 26.05 -1.85 -2.72
C ILE A 234 25.03 -2.37 -1.71
N LEU A 235 25.08 -1.81 -0.51
CA LEU A 235 24.25 -2.21 0.62
C LEU A 235 23.33 -1.08 1.07
N HIS A 236 22.07 -1.40 1.35
CA HIS A 236 21.14 -0.52 2.06
C HIS A 236 21.13 -0.89 3.53
N LEU A 237 21.52 0.06 4.37
CA LEU A 237 21.64 -0.16 5.80
C LEU A 237 20.32 0.10 6.53
N PRO A 238 20.06 -0.63 7.62
CA PRO A 238 18.83 -0.48 8.39
C PRO A 238 18.73 0.93 9.01
N PRO A 239 17.50 1.42 9.28
CA PRO A 239 17.30 2.74 9.87
C PRO A 239 17.93 2.93 11.25
N ALA A 240 18.14 1.84 11.98
CA ALA A 240 18.73 1.85 13.32
C ALA A 240 20.22 1.49 13.33
N HIS A 241 20.91 1.44 12.19
CA HIS A 241 22.35 1.10 12.16
C HIS A 241 23.14 1.98 13.15
N ALA A 242 23.84 1.32 14.07
CA ALA A 242 24.44 1.91 15.25
C ALA A 242 25.87 1.41 15.46
N VAL A 243 26.62 2.11 16.32
CA VAL A 243 27.96 1.69 16.72
C VAL A 243 27.88 0.44 17.61
N SER A 244 28.77 -0.51 17.37
CA SER A 244 29.02 -1.65 18.26
C SER A 244 30.52 -1.90 18.43
N THR A 245 30.87 -2.85 19.29
CA THR A 245 32.26 -3.27 19.51
C THR A 245 32.44 -4.68 18.99
N VAL A 246 33.36 -4.87 18.04
CA VAL A 246 33.80 -6.17 17.50
C VAL A 246 35.32 -6.17 17.55
N ALA A 247 35.95 -7.29 17.91
CA ALA A 247 37.42 -7.36 18.04
C ALA A 247 38.02 -6.23 18.92
N ARG A 248 37.26 -5.79 19.95
CA ARG A 248 37.61 -4.69 20.88
C ARG A 248 37.69 -3.29 20.27
N THR A 249 37.19 -3.08 19.05
CA THR A 249 37.14 -1.76 18.39
C THR A 249 35.70 -1.30 18.15
N ALA A 250 35.44 -0.03 18.45
CA ALA A 250 34.12 0.59 18.28
C ALA A 250 33.99 1.15 16.86
N ALA A 251 32.98 0.69 16.11
CA ALA A 251 32.73 1.13 14.74
C ALA A 251 31.26 0.93 14.35
N GLY A 252 30.84 1.52 13.22
CA GLY A 252 29.60 1.13 12.54
C GLY A 252 29.82 -0.18 11.81
N TRP A 253 29.55 -1.31 12.46
CA TRP A 253 29.94 -2.61 11.94
C TRP A 253 28.92 -3.19 10.96
N LEU A 254 29.43 -3.58 9.80
CA LEU A 254 28.79 -4.49 8.86
C LEU A 254 29.45 -5.87 8.96
N ARG A 255 28.73 -6.94 8.66
CA ARG A 255 29.32 -8.27 8.50
C ARG A 255 28.74 -9.02 7.32
N CYS A 256 29.61 -9.72 6.61
CA CYS A 256 29.25 -10.74 5.63
C CYS A 256 29.39 -12.10 6.32
N ARG A 257 28.30 -12.83 6.50
CA ARG A 257 28.27 -14.09 7.25
C ARG A 257 27.86 -15.24 6.35
N LEU A 258 28.62 -16.34 6.38
CA LEU A 258 28.23 -17.58 5.72
C LEU A 258 26.99 -18.18 6.39
N VAL A 259 26.03 -18.58 5.56
CA VAL A 259 24.80 -19.26 5.99
C VAL A 259 24.82 -20.70 5.50
N GLU A 260 23.93 -21.51 6.07
CA GLU A 260 23.70 -22.86 5.57
C GLU A 260 23.18 -22.79 4.13
N ALA A 261 23.85 -23.49 3.22
CA ALA A 261 23.48 -23.51 1.82
C ALA A 261 22.19 -24.30 1.62
N VAL A 262 21.27 -23.74 0.85
CA VAL A 262 20.02 -24.44 0.52
C VAL A 262 20.29 -25.64 -0.42
N PRO A 263 19.41 -26.65 -0.50
CA PRO A 263 19.63 -27.80 -1.36
C PRO A 263 19.98 -27.43 -2.81
N GLY A 264 21.08 -27.98 -3.32
CA GLY A 264 21.58 -27.71 -4.67
C GLY A 264 22.31 -26.37 -4.85
N GLN A 265 22.52 -25.60 -3.79
CA GLN A 265 23.38 -24.41 -3.80
C GLN A 265 24.85 -24.81 -3.58
N PRO A 266 25.75 -24.48 -4.51
CA PRO A 266 27.19 -24.75 -4.34
C PRO A 266 27.81 -23.91 -3.21
N VAL A 267 28.76 -24.49 -2.47
CA VAL A 267 29.45 -23.88 -1.31
C VAL A 267 30.90 -23.53 -1.62
N TYR A 268 31.48 -22.62 -0.83
CA TYR A 268 32.92 -22.37 -0.88
C TYR A 268 33.70 -23.59 -0.43
N ILE A 269 34.65 -24.02 -1.25
CA ILE A 269 35.60 -25.09 -0.95
C ILE A 269 36.88 -24.50 -0.32
N ALA A 270 37.19 -23.25 -0.65
CA ALA A 270 38.30 -22.48 -0.08
C ALA A 270 37.85 -21.02 0.15
N PRO A 271 38.44 -20.31 1.14
CA PRO A 271 38.01 -18.97 1.47
C PRO A 271 38.43 -17.96 0.38
N PRO A 272 37.55 -17.03 -0.02
CA PRO A 272 37.98 -15.87 -0.79
C PRO A 272 38.88 -14.98 0.08
N THR A 273 39.81 -14.29 -0.56
CA THR A 273 40.69 -13.31 0.10
C THR A 273 40.39 -11.90 -0.40
N VAL A 274 40.54 -10.93 0.50
CA VAL A 274 40.44 -9.49 0.21
C VAL A 274 41.80 -8.85 0.46
N ARG A 275 42.28 -8.11 -0.54
CA ARG A 275 43.56 -7.42 -0.47
C ARG A 275 43.42 -5.93 -0.21
N GLU A 276 42.35 -5.34 -0.73
CA GLU A 276 41.99 -3.94 -0.54
C GLU A 276 40.49 -3.84 -0.33
N LEU A 277 40.07 -2.98 0.59
CA LEU A 277 38.67 -2.66 0.82
C LEU A 277 38.54 -1.16 1.05
N VAL A 278 37.60 -0.53 0.35
CA VAL A 278 37.22 0.86 0.57
C VAL A 278 35.71 0.92 0.78
N ALA A 279 35.28 1.65 1.80
CA ALA A 279 33.88 1.90 2.08
C ALA A 279 33.58 3.39 1.93
N PHE A 280 32.42 3.74 1.37
CA PHE A 280 31.95 5.12 1.31
C PHE A 280 30.42 5.19 1.14
N THR A 281 29.82 6.25 1.69
CA THR A 281 28.38 6.52 1.55
C THR A 281 28.09 7.10 0.17
N ILE A 282 27.09 6.54 -0.51
CA ILE A 282 26.67 6.93 -1.87
C ILE A 282 25.22 7.40 -1.94
N GLY A 283 24.52 7.43 -0.80
CA GLY A 283 23.11 7.82 -0.75
C GLY A 283 22.44 7.46 0.56
N GLY A 284 21.12 7.62 0.60
CA GLY A 284 20.29 7.18 1.71
C GLY A 284 18.85 6.97 1.27
N SER A 285 18.08 6.24 2.09
CA SER A 285 16.69 5.91 1.82
C SER A 285 15.78 6.41 2.93
N VAL A 286 14.64 6.96 2.57
CA VAL A 286 13.63 7.46 3.51
C VAL A 286 12.23 7.16 2.98
N ASP A 287 11.26 7.06 3.87
CA ASP A 287 9.88 6.86 3.48
C ASP A 287 9.29 8.17 2.93
N ALA A 288 8.46 8.03 1.91
CA ALA A 288 7.72 9.11 1.28
C ALA A 288 6.27 8.68 1.04
N VAL A 289 5.36 9.64 1.06
CA VAL A 289 3.92 9.41 0.91
C VAL A 289 3.34 10.26 -0.21
N HIS A 290 2.37 9.72 -0.95
CA HIS A 290 1.62 10.45 -1.97
C HIS A 290 0.61 11.41 -1.31
N ALA A 291 1.14 12.45 -0.68
CA ALA A 291 0.35 13.53 -0.10
C ALA A 291 1.20 14.81 -0.07
N GLU A 292 0.54 15.94 -0.25
CA GLU A 292 1.15 17.25 -0.01
C GLU A 292 1.04 17.58 1.48
N VAL A 293 2.09 18.18 2.04
CA VAL A 293 2.12 18.65 3.43
C VAL A 293 1.71 20.12 3.46
N VAL A 294 0.76 20.44 4.34
CA VAL A 294 0.30 21.80 4.59
C VAL A 294 0.65 22.16 6.03
N GLU A 295 1.50 23.15 6.21
CA GLU A 295 1.98 23.60 7.52
C GLU A 295 1.34 24.94 7.92
N ASP A 296 1.17 25.11 9.23
CA ASP A 296 0.83 26.37 9.89
C ASP A 296 -0.40 27.10 9.30
N GLU A 297 -1.44 26.34 8.90
CA GLU A 297 -2.66 26.90 8.35
C GLU A 297 -3.52 27.55 9.44
N ILE A 298 -3.87 28.84 9.25
CA ILE A 298 -4.83 29.55 10.09
C ILE A 298 -6.24 29.35 9.53
N LEU A 299 -7.09 28.66 10.30
CA LEU A 299 -8.48 28.39 9.94
C LEU A 299 -9.39 29.62 10.09
N GLY A 300 -9.08 30.49 11.05
CA GLY A 300 -9.87 31.68 11.34
C GLY A 300 -9.75 32.13 12.79
N LEU A 301 -10.65 33.05 13.17
CA LEU A 301 -10.80 33.53 14.54
C LEU A 301 -12.05 32.92 15.16
N SER A 302 -11.96 32.47 16.40
CA SER A 302 -13.13 31.96 17.10
C SER A 302 -14.16 33.05 17.39
N GLU A 303 -15.44 32.70 17.21
CA GLU A 303 -16.55 33.56 17.63
C GLU A 303 -16.89 33.42 19.12
N GLY A 304 -16.31 32.43 19.81
CA GLY A 304 -16.62 32.13 21.22
C GLY A 304 -17.95 31.42 21.43
N VAL A 305 -18.49 30.76 20.40
CA VAL A 305 -19.79 30.06 20.45
C VAL A 305 -19.62 28.54 20.47
N PRO A 306 -20.40 27.78 21.27
CA PRO A 306 -20.39 26.32 21.24
C PRO A 306 -20.82 25.76 19.88
N GLY A 307 -20.26 24.61 19.48
CA GLY A 307 -20.61 23.95 18.21
C GLY A 307 -20.10 24.67 16.95
N GLN A 308 -19.24 25.67 17.09
CA GLN A 308 -18.61 26.32 15.94
C GLN A 308 -17.70 25.35 15.18
N PHE A 309 -17.55 25.56 13.89
CA PHE A 309 -16.72 24.74 13.03
C PHE A 309 -15.98 25.59 12.00
N PHE A 310 -14.88 25.03 11.50
CA PHE A 310 -14.03 25.61 10.47
C PHE A 310 -13.71 24.53 9.44
N GLU A 311 -13.32 24.94 8.24
CA GLU A 311 -12.92 24.04 7.17
C GLU A 311 -11.47 24.34 6.79
N VAL A 312 -10.68 23.29 6.55
CA VAL A 312 -9.33 23.45 5.99
C VAL A 312 -9.42 23.97 4.56
N ALA A 313 -8.41 24.70 4.12
CA ALA A 313 -8.35 25.27 2.77
C ALA A 313 -8.24 24.21 1.68
N ARG A 314 -7.62 23.06 1.98
CA ARG A 314 -7.34 21.98 1.00
C ARG A 314 -7.80 20.60 1.48
N PRO A 315 -9.11 20.31 1.48
CA PRO A 315 -9.61 18.96 1.72
C PRO A 315 -9.34 18.05 0.49
N PRO A 316 -9.31 16.73 0.67
CA PRO A 316 -9.49 15.98 1.90
C PRO A 316 -8.22 15.95 2.78
N VAL A 317 -8.41 15.76 4.08
CA VAL A 317 -7.31 15.49 5.02
C VAL A 317 -6.99 13.99 4.99
N VAL A 318 -5.77 13.66 4.59
CA VAL A 318 -5.27 12.28 4.56
C VAL A 318 -4.76 11.89 5.95
N PRO A 319 -5.20 10.75 6.52
CA PRO A 319 -4.65 10.25 7.77
C PRO A 319 -3.13 10.01 7.68
N GLY A 320 -2.39 10.50 8.68
CA GLY A 320 -0.95 10.29 8.83
C GLY A 320 -0.62 9.59 10.15
N ASP A 321 0.66 9.27 10.35
CA ASP A 321 1.16 8.67 11.60
C ASP A 321 1.22 9.68 12.74
N GLU A 322 1.33 10.98 12.39
CA GLU A 322 1.31 12.06 13.35
C GLU A 322 -0.12 12.49 13.69
N PRO A 323 -0.39 12.87 14.95
CA PRO A 323 -1.71 13.33 15.34
C PRO A 323 -2.04 14.62 14.60
N PHE A 324 -3.27 14.73 14.11
CA PHE A 324 -3.81 16.00 13.63
C PHE A 324 -3.98 16.93 14.83
N VAL A 325 -3.16 17.97 14.95
CA VAL A 325 -3.15 18.89 16.10
C VAL A 325 -3.71 20.25 15.69
N VAL A 326 -4.72 20.70 16.42
CA VAL A 326 -5.27 22.06 16.33
C VAL A 326 -4.78 22.86 17.53
N ASP A 327 -4.14 24.00 17.28
CA ASP A 327 -3.75 24.95 18.30
C ASP A 327 -4.70 26.14 18.32
N ILE A 328 -4.99 26.64 19.52
CA ILE A 328 -5.80 27.85 19.72
C ILE A 328 -4.95 28.88 20.46
N GLY A 329 -4.86 30.08 19.90
CA GLY A 329 -4.14 31.19 20.50
C GLY A 329 -4.89 31.77 21.69
N ASP A 330 -4.29 31.80 22.87
CA ASP A 330 -4.92 32.33 24.10
C ASP A 330 -4.35 33.69 24.54
N GLY A 331 -3.63 34.37 23.65
CA GLY A 331 -2.97 35.65 23.88
C GLY A 331 -1.62 35.55 24.60
N SER A 332 -1.32 34.42 25.26
CA SER A 332 -0.03 34.13 25.92
C SER A 332 0.80 33.08 25.18
N GLY A 333 0.15 32.29 24.32
CA GLY A 333 0.79 31.30 23.46
C GLY A 333 -0.25 30.50 22.68
N TRP A 334 0.16 29.30 22.27
CA TRP A 334 -0.68 28.33 21.57
C TRP A 334 -1.01 27.16 22.48
N ALA A 335 -2.30 26.90 22.67
CA ALA A 335 -2.80 25.76 23.40
C ALA A 335 -3.20 24.65 22.43
N ALA A 336 -2.59 23.46 22.56
CA ALA A 336 -2.97 22.29 21.77
C ALA A 336 -4.31 21.72 22.23
N TRP A 337 -5.15 21.37 21.25
CA TRP A 337 -6.41 20.67 21.42
C TRP A 337 -6.27 19.24 20.90
N GLN A 338 -7.00 18.32 21.52
CA GLN A 338 -6.95 16.90 21.24
C GLN A 338 -8.11 16.48 20.34
N ARG A 339 -7.80 15.69 19.32
CA ARG A 339 -8.82 15.08 18.46
C ARG A 339 -9.54 13.96 19.22
N VAL A 340 -10.86 13.97 19.18
CA VAL A 340 -11.73 12.88 19.63
C VAL A 340 -12.64 12.44 18.49
N ASP A 341 -13.19 11.22 18.57
CA ASP A 341 -14.14 10.72 17.56
C ASP A 341 -15.53 11.36 17.73
N ASP A 342 -15.92 11.59 18.98
CA ASP A 342 -17.16 12.25 19.36
C ASP A 342 -17.04 13.00 20.71
N PHE A 343 -18.04 13.81 21.02
CA PHE A 343 -18.06 14.64 22.22
C PHE A 343 -18.86 14.04 23.40
N ALA A 344 -19.35 12.80 23.31
CA ALA A 344 -20.25 12.21 24.30
C ALA A 344 -19.63 12.15 25.71
N HIS A 345 -18.32 11.91 25.78
CA HIS A 345 -17.53 11.83 27.01
C HIS A 345 -16.76 13.10 27.34
N SER A 346 -16.89 14.16 26.52
CA SER A 346 -16.17 15.42 26.72
C SER A 346 -16.85 16.28 27.77
N GLY A 347 -16.07 16.75 28.75
CA GLY A 347 -16.46 17.73 29.76
C GLY A 347 -16.28 19.18 29.32
N PRO A 348 -16.80 20.15 30.08
CA PRO A 348 -16.79 21.58 29.75
C PRO A 348 -15.39 22.21 29.67
N ALA A 349 -14.38 21.60 30.27
CA ALA A 349 -12.99 22.09 30.27
C ALA A 349 -12.10 21.35 29.27
N ASP A 350 -12.61 20.28 28.64
CA ASP A 350 -11.83 19.42 27.78
C ASP A 350 -11.58 20.09 26.43
N ARG A 351 -10.30 20.27 26.09
CA ARG A 351 -9.86 20.90 24.84
C ARG A 351 -9.97 19.91 23.68
N HIS A 352 -11.20 19.54 23.35
CA HIS A 352 -11.50 18.53 22.35
C HIS A 352 -12.06 19.14 21.07
N PHE A 353 -11.69 18.55 19.94
CA PHE A 353 -12.30 18.83 18.65
C PHE A 353 -12.52 17.51 17.89
N THR A 354 -13.43 17.53 16.92
CA THR A 354 -13.59 16.42 15.97
C THR A 354 -13.16 16.88 14.58
N LEU A 355 -12.70 15.94 13.74
CA LEU A 355 -12.33 16.18 12.35
C LEU A 355 -13.16 15.27 11.45
N THR A 356 -13.79 15.85 10.44
CA THR A 356 -14.34 15.10 9.30
C THR A 356 -13.34 15.20 8.16
N PRO A 357 -12.52 14.16 7.89
CA PRO A 357 -11.35 14.34 7.02
C PRO A 357 -11.74 14.52 5.53
N GLY A 358 -12.86 13.94 5.08
CA GLY A 358 -13.30 14.03 3.68
C GLY A 358 -13.54 15.45 3.18
N ASN A 359 -14.18 16.31 3.99
CA ASN A 359 -14.35 17.74 3.71
C ASN A 359 -13.43 18.65 4.53
N GLY A 360 -12.59 18.06 5.40
CA GLY A 360 -11.68 18.79 6.26
C GLY A 360 -12.37 19.71 7.28
N ARG A 361 -13.57 19.35 7.74
CA ARG A 361 -14.29 20.13 8.76
C ARG A 361 -13.76 19.82 10.16
N VAL A 362 -13.28 20.85 10.85
CA VAL A 362 -12.88 20.85 12.26
C VAL A 362 -14.02 21.44 13.09
N GLU A 363 -14.58 20.66 14.02
CA GLU A 363 -15.71 21.09 14.85
C GLU A 363 -15.36 21.07 16.33
N PHE A 364 -15.92 22.01 17.08
CA PHE A 364 -15.76 22.12 18.54
C PHE A 364 -17.03 21.72 19.29
N GLY A 365 -16.86 21.35 20.55
CA GLY A 365 -17.93 20.81 21.39
C GLY A 365 -19.22 21.64 21.42
N PRO A 366 -20.40 21.02 21.20
CA PRO A 366 -21.68 21.73 21.29
C PRO A 366 -22.11 21.96 22.75
N ALA A 367 -23.09 22.85 22.93
CA ALA A 367 -23.80 23.03 24.18
C ALA A 367 -25.25 22.55 24.01
N VAL A 368 -25.68 21.60 24.85
CA VAL A 368 -26.99 20.96 24.76
C VAL A 368 -27.82 21.33 25.98
N ARG A 369 -29.02 21.87 25.74
CA ARG A 369 -30.00 22.14 26.79
C ARG A 369 -30.63 20.83 27.27
N GLN A 370 -30.56 20.59 28.56
CA GLN A 370 -31.13 19.43 29.23
C GLN A 370 -32.61 19.65 29.55
N ALA A 371 -33.32 18.56 29.89
CA ALA A 371 -34.75 18.61 30.22
C ALA A 371 -35.06 19.48 31.44
N ASP A 372 -34.12 19.62 32.38
CA ASP A 372 -34.22 20.49 33.56
C ASP A 372 -33.94 21.98 33.24
N GLY A 373 -33.66 22.31 31.98
CA GLY A 373 -33.35 23.65 31.52
C GLY A 373 -31.87 24.06 31.69
N SER A 374 -31.04 23.23 32.31
CA SER A 374 -29.59 23.46 32.39
C SER A 374 -28.92 23.29 31.02
N ILE A 375 -27.74 23.89 30.84
CA ILE A 375 -26.94 23.76 29.63
C ILE A 375 -25.71 22.92 29.95
N ARG A 376 -25.55 21.80 29.25
CA ARG A 376 -24.35 20.96 29.33
C ARG A 376 -23.44 21.25 28.15
N HIS A 377 -22.18 21.57 28.43
CA HIS A 377 -21.15 21.71 27.42
C HIS A 377 -20.44 20.37 27.20
N HIS A 378 -20.27 20.01 25.93
CA HIS A 378 -19.62 18.77 25.49
C HIS A 378 -18.23 19.08 24.91
N GLY A 379 -17.40 19.73 25.72
CA GLY A 379 -16.09 20.27 25.30
C GLY A 379 -15.94 21.75 25.67
N ALA A 380 -14.70 22.18 25.80
CA ALA A 380 -14.35 23.59 25.94
C ALA A 380 -14.71 24.37 24.67
N VAL A 381 -15.06 25.65 24.86
CA VAL A 381 -15.31 26.58 23.74
C VAL A 381 -14.07 27.44 23.54
N PRO A 382 -13.49 27.50 22.33
CA PRO A 382 -12.38 28.40 22.05
C PRO A 382 -12.75 29.85 22.40
N PRO A 383 -11.88 30.63 23.08
CA PRO A 383 -12.19 32.01 23.45
C PRO A 383 -12.44 32.89 22.24
N LYS A 384 -13.38 33.84 22.35
CA LYS A 384 -13.68 34.78 21.26
C LYS A 384 -12.45 35.58 20.84
N GLY A 385 -12.19 35.64 19.54
CA GLY A 385 -11.05 36.35 18.95
C GLY A 385 -9.75 35.57 18.95
N SER A 386 -9.72 34.36 19.54
CA SER A 386 -8.56 33.47 19.47
C SER A 386 -8.33 32.95 18.05
N PRO A 387 -7.12 33.08 17.49
CA PRO A 387 -6.80 32.44 16.22
C PRO A 387 -6.72 30.92 16.38
N ILE A 388 -7.18 30.20 15.37
CA ILE A 388 -7.17 28.73 15.33
C ILE A 388 -6.23 28.31 14.21
N ARG A 389 -5.27 27.45 14.54
CA ARG A 389 -4.22 26.99 13.63
C ARG A 389 -4.16 25.48 13.57
N ILE A 390 -3.89 24.92 12.41
CA ILE A 390 -3.42 23.54 12.25
C ILE A 390 -1.91 23.58 12.06
N ARG A 391 -1.15 22.80 12.85
CA ARG A 391 0.32 22.76 12.73
C ARG A 391 0.77 22.15 11.42
N GLU A 392 0.23 20.97 11.13
CA GLU A 392 0.51 20.23 9.92
C GLU A 392 -0.72 19.37 9.60
N TYR A 393 -1.06 19.27 8.32
CA TYR A 393 -1.88 18.17 7.84
C TYR A 393 -1.47 17.78 6.42
N ARG A 394 -1.91 16.61 5.99
CA ARG A 394 -1.65 16.10 4.66
C ARG A 394 -2.90 16.12 3.81
N THR A 395 -2.75 16.49 2.55
CA THR A 395 -3.85 16.52 1.58
C THR A 395 -3.50 15.78 0.30
N GLY A 396 -4.51 15.31 -0.42
CA GLY A 396 -4.37 14.45 -1.59
C GLY A 396 -4.60 12.98 -1.26
N GLY A 397 -3.60 12.13 -1.48
CA GLY A 397 -3.76 10.68 -1.41
C GLY A 397 -4.45 10.10 -2.65
N GLY A 398 -5.00 8.90 -2.51
CA GLY A 398 -5.73 8.23 -3.58
C GLY A 398 -4.94 7.15 -4.30
N ARG A 399 -5.64 6.39 -5.14
CA ARG A 399 -5.11 5.24 -5.88
C ARG A 399 -4.04 5.63 -6.89
N ARG A 400 -4.03 6.87 -7.40
CA ARG A 400 -2.98 7.34 -8.33
C ARG A 400 -1.58 7.27 -7.73
N GLY A 401 -1.49 7.30 -6.40
CA GLY A 401 -0.24 7.14 -5.68
C GLY A 401 0.36 5.73 -5.79
N ASN A 402 -0.42 4.72 -6.20
CA ASN A 402 0.09 3.36 -6.33
C ASN A 402 0.89 3.23 -7.63
N VAL A 403 2.21 3.41 -7.55
CA VAL A 403 3.11 3.42 -8.70
C VAL A 403 4.12 2.28 -8.63
N ALA A 404 4.54 1.77 -9.79
CA ALA A 404 5.50 0.68 -9.88
C ALA A 404 6.88 1.06 -9.31
N ALA A 405 7.68 0.03 -9.00
CA ALA A 405 9.08 0.18 -8.65
C ALA A 405 9.85 0.97 -9.73
N GLY A 406 10.61 1.97 -9.30
CA GLY A 406 11.37 2.86 -10.16
C GLY A 406 10.53 3.85 -10.94
N ALA A 407 9.24 4.07 -10.65
CA ALA A 407 8.45 5.11 -11.30
C ALA A 407 8.79 6.53 -10.80
N VAL A 408 9.09 6.69 -9.51
CA VAL A 408 9.47 7.96 -8.89
C VAL A 408 10.93 8.24 -9.22
N ARG A 409 11.22 9.23 -10.05
CA ARG A 409 12.58 9.54 -10.54
C ARG A 409 12.91 11.03 -10.62
N VAL A 410 11.92 11.90 -10.45
CA VAL A 410 12.07 13.35 -10.57
C VAL A 410 12.19 13.95 -9.17
N MET A 411 13.18 14.81 -8.95
CA MET A 411 13.25 15.64 -7.74
C MET A 411 12.53 16.96 -8.03
N ARG A 412 11.47 17.29 -7.27
CA ARG A 412 10.83 18.61 -7.35
C ARG A 412 11.49 19.59 -6.40
N THR A 413 11.80 19.12 -5.20
CA THR A 413 12.70 19.83 -4.28
C THR A 413 14.15 19.58 -4.67
N SER A 414 14.89 20.64 -4.95
CA SER A 414 16.33 20.52 -5.24
C SER A 414 17.11 20.29 -3.95
N ILE A 415 17.87 19.19 -3.91
CA ILE A 415 18.70 18.83 -2.76
C ILE A 415 20.17 18.89 -3.19
N PRO A 416 21.02 19.72 -2.54
CA PRO A 416 22.44 19.80 -2.88
C PRO A 416 23.14 18.44 -2.88
N PHE A 417 24.07 18.26 -3.83
CA PHE A 417 24.90 17.06 -3.98
C PHE A 417 24.15 15.75 -4.32
N VAL A 418 22.82 15.76 -4.41
CA VAL A 418 22.03 14.60 -4.84
C VAL A 418 21.86 14.63 -6.37
N SER A 419 22.19 13.52 -7.02
CA SER A 419 22.13 13.38 -8.49
C SER A 419 20.85 12.71 -8.98
N ARG A 420 20.27 11.82 -8.17
CA ARG A 420 19.14 10.97 -8.58
C ARG A 420 18.29 10.57 -7.38
N VAL A 421 17.00 10.42 -7.62
CA VAL A 421 16.07 9.72 -6.72
C VAL A 421 15.46 8.52 -7.44
N THR A 422 15.19 7.43 -6.71
CA THR A 422 14.41 6.30 -7.20
C THR A 422 13.64 5.62 -6.08
N ASN A 423 12.41 5.19 -6.31
CA ASN A 423 11.79 4.17 -5.45
C ASN A 423 12.25 2.77 -5.90
N ARG A 424 12.72 1.92 -4.99
CA ARG A 424 13.22 0.57 -5.34
C ARG A 424 12.10 -0.48 -5.29
N GLY A 425 11.21 -0.37 -4.32
CA GLY A 425 9.91 -1.04 -4.30
C GLY A 425 8.80 -0.18 -4.89
N PRO A 426 7.62 -0.74 -5.21
CA PRO A 426 6.46 0.04 -5.59
C PRO A 426 5.96 0.93 -4.45
N ALA A 427 5.18 1.93 -4.80
CA ALA A 427 4.34 2.65 -3.85
C ALA A 427 3.00 1.93 -3.71
N LEU A 428 2.57 1.66 -2.48
CA LEU A 428 1.34 0.94 -2.16
C LEU A 428 0.60 1.65 -1.02
N GLY A 429 -0.69 1.39 -0.85
CA GLY A 429 -1.45 1.97 0.27
C GLY A 429 -2.43 3.08 -0.12
N GLY A 430 -2.39 3.55 -1.37
CA GLY A 430 -3.22 4.64 -1.84
C GLY A 430 -4.63 4.19 -2.20
N VAL A 431 -5.64 4.81 -1.61
CA VAL A 431 -7.06 4.52 -1.88
C VAL A 431 -7.83 5.82 -1.98
N ASP A 432 -8.72 5.90 -2.98
CA ASP A 432 -9.55 7.08 -3.17
C ASP A 432 -10.57 7.20 -2.03
N GLY A 433 -10.99 8.44 -1.73
CA GLY A 433 -12.06 8.66 -0.77
C GLY A 433 -13.33 7.92 -1.17
N GLU A 434 -14.06 7.44 -0.17
CA GLU A 434 -15.27 6.68 -0.41
C GLU A 434 -16.33 7.52 -1.13
N THR A 435 -16.96 6.92 -2.14
CA THR A 435 -18.08 7.56 -2.85
C THR A 435 -19.36 7.45 -2.04
N VAL A 436 -20.30 8.38 -2.27
CA VAL A 436 -21.62 8.33 -1.65
C VAL A 436 -22.35 7.01 -1.94
N GLU A 437 -22.21 6.47 -3.16
CA GLU A 437 -22.84 5.19 -3.52
C GLU A 437 -22.26 4.01 -2.74
N ASN A 438 -20.94 3.97 -2.52
CA ASN A 438 -20.32 2.95 -1.66
C ASN A 438 -20.78 3.10 -0.21
N ALA A 439 -20.87 4.33 0.29
CA ALA A 439 -21.35 4.59 1.65
C ALA A 439 -22.82 4.18 1.85
N LYS A 440 -23.66 4.29 0.82
CA LYS A 440 -25.04 3.76 0.85
C LYS A 440 -25.08 2.24 1.02
N VAL A 441 -24.13 1.52 0.43
CA VAL A 441 -24.01 0.07 0.59
C VAL A 441 -23.46 -0.29 1.97
N ARG A 442 -22.43 0.42 2.42
CA ARG A 442 -21.75 0.18 3.70
C ARG A 442 -22.59 0.56 4.92
N GLY A 443 -23.33 1.68 4.88
CA GLY A 443 -24.07 2.22 6.03
C GLY A 443 -24.96 1.18 6.74
N PRO A 444 -25.82 0.44 6.02
CA PRO A 444 -26.59 -0.66 6.61
C PRO A 444 -25.75 -1.80 7.19
N MET A 445 -24.57 -2.05 6.64
CA MET A 445 -23.65 -3.08 7.12
C MET A 445 -23.03 -2.66 8.45
N THR A 446 -22.62 -1.39 8.60
CA THR A 446 -22.13 -0.82 9.86
C THR A 446 -23.17 -0.95 10.99
N LEU A 447 -24.45 -0.70 10.68
CA LEU A 447 -25.55 -0.90 11.64
C LEU A 447 -25.73 -2.35 12.07
N ARG A 448 -25.37 -3.32 11.22
CA ARG A 448 -25.45 -4.75 11.55
C ARG A 448 -24.29 -5.20 12.44
N THR A 449 -23.09 -4.68 12.22
CA THR A 449 -21.91 -5.06 13.00
C THR A 449 -21.85 -4.35 14.35
N LEU A 450 -22.45 -3.15 14.48
CA LEU A 450 -22.39 -2.30 15.68
C LEU A 450 -20.95 -2.11 16.19
N HIS A 451 -19.98 -2.05 15.27
CA HIS A 451 -18.55 -1.97 15.54
C HIS A 451 -18.00 -3.10 16.43
N ARG A 452 -18.57 -4.31 16.36
CA ARG A 452 -18.05 -5.51 17.03
C ARG A 452 -17.75 -6.63 16.05
N ALA A 453 -16.63 -7.32 16.25
CA ALA A 453 -16.17 -8.41 15.39
C ALA A 453 -16.69 -9.76 15.91
N VAL A 454 -17.95 -10.13 15.62
CA VAL A 454 -18.57 -11.34 16.17
C VAL A 454 -18.57 -12.49 15.18
N VAL A 455 -19.08 -12.26 13.97
CA VAL A 455 -19.11 -13.25 12.88
C VAL A 455 -18.02 -12.97 11.83
N PRO A 456 -17.61 -13.94 10.98
CA PRO A 456 -16.52 -13.74 10.04
C PRO A 456 -16.63 -12.48 9.17
N HIS A 457 -17.85 -12.18 8.71
CA HIS A 457 -18.11 -10.97 7.93
C HIS A 457 -17.80 -9.68 8.71
N ASP A 458 -18.07 -9.63 10.02
CA ASP A 458 -17.77 -8.45 10.83
C ASP A 458 -16.26 -8.19 10.92
N TYR A 459 -15.45 -9.26 11.02
CA TYR A 459 -13.98 -9.15 11.01
C TYR A 459 -13.48 -8.60 9.68
N GLU A 460 -14.06 -9.04 8.56
CA GLU A 460 -13.68 -8.56 7.23
C GLU A 460 -14.01 -7.09 7.03
N GLU A 461 -15.23 -6.66 7.41
CA GLU A 461 -15.65 -5.26 7.31
C GLU A 461 -14.79 -4.34 8.19
N LEU A 462 -14.60 -4.70 9.46
CA LEU A 462 -13.77 -3.92 10.39
C LEU A 462 -12.30 -3.87 9.98
N ALA A 463 -11.79 -4.92 9.31
CA ALA A 463 -10.44 -4.89 8.76
C ALA A 463 -10.29 -3.92 7.59
N ARG A 464 -11.29 -3.86 6.68
CA ARG A 464 -11.31 -2.89 5.58
C ARG A 464 -11.47 -1.45 6.09
N GLU A 465 -12.21 -1.26 7.19
CA GLU A 465 -12.29 0.03 7.88
C GLU A 465 -10.92 0.44 8.46
N ALA A 466 -10.23 -0.50 9.11
CA ALA A 466 -8.92 -0.24 9.72
C ALA A 466 -7.84 0.07 8.70
N ALA A 467 -7.85 -0.59 7.55
CA ALA A 467 -6.87 -0.46 6.49
C ALA A 467 -7.57 -0.47 5.11
N PRO A 468 -7.92 0.72 4.58
CA PRO A 468 -8.61 0.84 3.31
C PRO A 468 -7.82 0.30 2.11
N ASP A 469 -6.50 0.22 2.22
CA ASP A 469 -5.57 -0.28 1.20
C ASP A 469 -5.60 -1.79 0.99
N ILE A 470 -6.39 -2.52 1.77
CA ILE A 470 -6.64 -3.93 1.54
C ILE A 470 -7.57 -4.11 0.33
N ALA A 471 -7.13 -4.89 -0.65
CA ALA A 471 -7.98 -5.27 -1.78
C ALA A 471 -8.93 -6.42 -1.43
N ARG A 472 -8.45 -7.44 -0.71
CA ARG A 472 -9.27 -8.59 -0.29
C ARG A 472 -8.96 -9.00 1.14
N VAL A 473 -10.01 -9.33 1.89
CA VAL A 473 -9.94 -9.92 3.22
C VAL A 473 -10.77 -11.20 3.20
N ASN A 474 -10.29 -12.25 3.86
CA ASN A 474 -11.06 -13.47 4.08
C ASN A 474 -10.89 -13.94 5.52
N CYS A 475 -11.98 -13.99 6.28
CA CYS A 475 -11.98 -14.45 7.66
C CYS A 475 -12.31 -15.94 7.73
N VAL A 476 -11.39 -16.74 8.24
CA VAL A 476 -11.52 -18.20 8.34
C VAL A 476 -11.24 -18.68 9.77
N PRO A 477 -11.74 -19.86 10.17
CA PRO A 477 -11.36 -20.46 11.45
C PRO A 477 -9.84 -20.69 11.52
N ALA A 478 -9.21 -20.38 12.65
CA ALA A 478 -7.75 -20.53 12.80
C ALA A 478 -7.30 -21.99 13.04
N GLY A 479 -8.20 -22.97 13.07
CA GLY A 479 -7.84 -24.38 13.10
C GLY A 479 -8.99 -25.33 12.76
N ASP A 480 -8.61 -26.51 12.27
CA ASP A 480 -9.52 -27.58 11.82
C ASP A 480 -9.85 -28.59 12.96
N SER A 481 -9.33 -28.37 14.17
CA SER A 481 -9.46 -29.27 15.31
C SER A 481 -10.12 -28.59 16.50
N ALA A 482 -10.88 -29.35 17.30
CA ALA A 482 -11.56 -28.89 18.51
C ALA A 482 -10.60 -28.25 19.56
N ALA A 483 -9.30 -28.55 19.51
CA ALA A 483 -8.29 -27.94 20.38
C ALA A 483 -7.93 -26.48 19.99
N HIS A 484 -8.23 -26.09 18.75
CA HIS A 484 -8.06 -24.73 18.23
C HIS A 484 -9.39 -23.97 18.17
N ALA A 485 -10.43 -24.48 18.85
CA ALA A 485 -11.73 -23.82 18.94
C ALA A 485 -11.58 -22.38 19.49
N GLY A 486 -12.27 -21.44 18.84
CA GLY A 486 -12.25 -20.01 19.18
C GLY A 486 -11.12 -19.19 18.55
N GLY A 487 -10.31 -19.79 17.67
CA GLY A 487 -9.33 -19.05 16.86
C GLY A 487 -9.95 -18.49 15.58
N VAL A 488 -9.70 -17.22 15.30
CA VAL A 488 -10.07 -16.50 14.08
C VAL A 488 -8.79 -16.16 13.33
N ARG A 489 -8.73 -16.54 12.05
CA ARG A 489 -7.61 -16.22 11.17
C ARG A 489 -8.11 -15.30 10.06
N LEU A 490 -7.54 -14.11 10.00
CA LEU A 490 -7.86 -13.11 9.01
C LEU A 490 -6.77 -13.09 7.95
N LEU A 491 -7.13 -13.43 6.72
CA LEU A 491 -6.24 -13.43 5.57
C LEU A 491 -6.34 -12.10 4.85
N VAL A 492 -5.24 -11.36 4.80
CA VAL A 492 -5.19 -10.00 4.27
C VAL A 492 -4.40 -9.96 2.97
N ILE A 493 -4.95 -9.34 1.93
CA ILE A 493 -4.34 -9.18 0.62
C ILE A 493 -4.35 -7.70 0.24
N PRO A 494 -3.19 -7.05 0.09
CA PRO A 494 -3.13 -5.62 -0.19
C PRO A 494 -3.56 -5.33 -1.63
N ALA A 495 -3.95 -4.09 -1.90
CA ALA A 495 -4.04 -3.58 -3.25
C ALA A 495 -2.64 -3.53 -3.87
N ALA A 496 -2.53 -3.97 -5.12
CA ALA A 496 -1.29 -3.91 -5.89
C ALA A 496 -1.45 -2.92 -7.06
N PRO A 497 -0.35 -2.31 -7.55
CA PRO A 497 -0.40 -1.37 -8.65
C PRO A 497 -0.73 -2.13 -9.95
N ASP A 498 -1.55 -1.51 -10.80
CA ASP A 498 -1.80 -2.05 -12.14
C ASP A 498 -0.71 -1.53 -13.09
N ASP A 499 0.09 -2.44 -13.65
CA ASP A 499 1.10 -2.13 -14.67
C ASP A 499 0.51 -2.14 -16.09
N GLY A 500 -0.81 -2.30 -16.25
CA GLY A 500 -1.52 -2.45 -17.52
C GLY A 500 -1.36 -3.84 -18.17
N GLY A 501 -0.37 -4.61 -17.73
CA GLY A 501 -0.13 -5.99 -18.16
C GLY A 501 -0.77 -7.05 -17.25
N GLY A 502 -1.32 -6.63 -16.11
CA GLY A 502 -1.86 -7.50 -15.07
C GLY A 502 -0.78 -8.31 -14.33
N ARG A 503 0.50 -7.97 -14.51
CA ARG A 503 1.62 -8.74 -13.96
C ARG A 503 1.99 -8.20 -12.58
N LEU A 504 1.62 -8.95 -11.56
CA LEU A 504 1.97 -8.64 -10.18
C LEU A 504 3.35 -9.22 -9.81
N ARG A 505 4.10 -8.53 -8.96
CA ARG A 505 5.25 -9.13 -8.26
C ARG A 505 4.74 -9.74 -6.96
N PHE A 506 5.38 -10.81 -6.50
CA PHE A 506 4.97 -11.46 -5.26
C PHE A 506 5.10 -10.51 -4.05
N ALA A 507 6.13 -9.67 -4.03
CA ALA A 507 6.32 -8.65 -3.00
C ALA A 507 5.14 -7.66 -2.90
N ASP A 508 4.42 -7.42 -4.00
CA ASP A 508 3.28 -6.49 -4.04
C ASP A 508 2.03 -7.11 -3.40
N LEU A 509 2.03 -8.43 -3.17
CA LEU A 509 0.94 -9.20 -2.56
C LEU A 509 1.16 -9.51 -1.09
N VAL A 510 2.32 -9.13 -0.53
CA VAL A 510 2.63 -9.29 0.90
C VAL A 510 2.26 -7.99 1.61
N PRO A 511 1.24 -7.97 2.49
CA PRO A 511 0.90 -6.78 3.25
C PRO A 511 2.09 -6.35 4.13
N PRO A 512 2.39 -5.04 4.23
CA PRO A 512 3.37 -4.54 5.17
C PRO A 512 3.02 -4.89 6.62
N GLU A 513 4.02 -5.20 7.45
CA GLU A 513 3.82 -5.49 8.87
C GLU A 513 3.09 -4.38 9.65
N PRO A 514 3.34 -3.07 9.41
CA PRO A 514 2.56 -2.01 10.05
C PRO A 514 1.06 -2.11 9.77
N THR A 515 0.66 -2.43 8.53
CA THR A 515 -0.74 -2.61 8.13
C THR A 515 -1.37 -3.79 8.88
N LEU A 516 -0.68 -4.92 8.96
CA LEU A 516 -1.16 -6.09 9.73
C LEU A 516 -1.33 -5.77 11.21
N ARG A 517 -0.40 -5.03 11.81
CA ARG A 517 -0.48 -4.59 13.22
C ARG A 517 -1.63 -3.62 13.45
N GLN A 518 -1.86 -2.67 12.54
CA GLN A 518 -2.97 -1.73 12.60
C GLN A 518 -4.32 -2.46 12.59
N ILE A 519 -4.51 -3.41 11.67
CA ILE A 519 -5.72 -4.23 11.61
C ILE A 519 -5.88 -5.04 12.89
N ALA A 520 -4.81 -5.68 13.36
CA ALA A 520 -4.83 -6.49 14.58
C ALA A 520 -5.23 -5.65 15.80
N ALA A 521 -4.63 -4.46 15.98
CA ALA A 521 -4.97 -3.56 17.08
C ALA A 521 -6.42 -3.06 17.01
N HIS A 522 -6.88 -2.69 15.81
CA HIS A 522 -8.26 -2.23 15.61
C HIS A 522 -9.29 -3.31 15.96
N LEU A 523 -9.02 -4.57 15.55
CA LEU A 523 -9.90 -5.70 15.84
C LEU A 523 -9.79 -6.20 17.30
N GLU A 524 -8.62 -6.06 17.93
CA GLU A 524 -8.38 -6.46 19.32
C GLU A 524 -9.34 -5.73 20.29
N GLU A 525 -9.58 -4.44 20.07
CA GLU A 525 -10.53 -3.63 20.85
C GLU A 525 -12.01 -4.03 20.63
N ARG A 526 -12.30 -4.75 19.53
CA ARG A 526 -13.67 -4.98 19.01
C ARG A 526 -14.09 -6.45 19.01
N ARG A 527 -13.15 -7.38 19.23
CA ARG A 527 -13.43 -8.82 19.29
C ARG A 527 -14.00 -9.25 20.65
N PRO A 528 -14.76 -10.36 20.70
CA PRO A 528 -15.13 -10.99 21.95
C PRO A 528 -13.91 -11.37 22.80
N ILE A 529 -14.06 -11.24 24.12
CA ILE A 529 -13.08 -11.74 25.09
C ILE A 529 -12.95 -13.26 24.89
N GLY A 530 -11.71 -13.75 24.82
CA GLY A 530 -11.39 -15.17 24.59
C GLY A 530 -11.26 -15.61 23.13
N ALA A 531 -11.67 -14.79 22.15
CA ALA A 531 -11.41 -15.06 20.73
C ALA A 531 -9.92 -14.82 20.41
N ARG A 532 -9.22 -15.80 19.85
CA ARG A 532 -7.81 -15.65 19.45
C ARG A 532 -7.72 -15.17 18.01
N LEU A 533 -7.22 -13.96 17.78
CA LEU A 533 -7.08 -13.39 16.43
C LEU A 533 -5.67 -13.58 15.88
N VAL A 534 -5.56 -14.06 14.65
CA VAL A 534 -4.31 -14.09 13.87
C VAL A 534 -4.55 -13.37 12.55
N VAL A 535 -3.81 -12.29 12.31
CA VAL A 535 -3.87 -11.52 11.06
C VAL A 535 -2.60 -11.81 10.25
N GLN A 536 -2.74 -12.34 9.03
CA GLN A 536 -1.60 -12.78 8.22
C GLN A 536 -1.93 -12.75 6.71
N PRO A 537 -0.92 -12.76 5.81
CA PRO A 537 -1.18 -13.01 4.40
C PRO A 537 -1.70 -14.44 4.16
N PRO A 538 -2.44 -14.69 3.06
CA PRO A 538 -2.74 -16.05 2.63
C PRO A 538 -1.49 -16.73 2.05
N PHE A 539 -1.57 -18.06 1.95
CA PHE A 539 -0.58 -18.80 1.18
C PHE A 539 -0.82 -18.61 -0.32
N TYR A 540 0.23 -18.30 -1.07
CA TYR A 540 0.16 -18.17 -2.53
C TYR A 540 0.79 -19.37 -3.20
N GLN A 541 -0.01 -20.11 -3.96
CA GLN A 541 0.47 -21.15 -4.85
C GLN A 541 0.90 -20.49 -6.17
N GLY A 542 2.21 -20.45 -6.42
CA GLY A 542 2.76 -20.05 -7.71
C GLY A 542 2.35 -21.04 -8.80
N VAL A 543 1.95 -20.52 -9.96
CA VAL A 543 1.59 -21.31 -11.14
C VAL A 543 2.41 -20.83 -12.32
N THR A 544 3.23 -21.73 -12.87
CA THR A 544 3.91 -21.53 -14.13
C THR A 544 3.14 -22.26 -15.23
N VAL A 545 2.82 -21.55 -16.30
CA VAL A 545 2.16 -22.12 -17.48
C VAL A 545 3.23 -22.20 -18.54
N VAL A 546 3.44 -23.40 -19.10
CA VAL A 546 4.28 -23.60 -20.27
C VAL A 546 3.37 -24.01 -21.41
N ALA A 547 3.22 -23.17 -22.42
CA ALA A 547 2.30 -23.42 -23.51
C ALA A 547 2.94 -23.17 -24.89
N THR A 548 2.51 -23.96 -25.87
CA THR A 548 2.87 -23.80 -27.29
C THR A 548 1.63 -23.42 -28.08
N VAL A 549 1.70 -22.30 -28.80
CA VAL A 549 0.58 -21.77 -29.60
C VAL A 549 1.02 -21.55 -31.05
N GLN A 550 0.08 -21.68 -31.97
CA GLN A 550 0.25 -21.44 -33.39
C GLN A 550 -0.45 -20.14 -33.77
N ALA A 551 0.29 -19.27 -34.46
CA ALA A 551 -0.22 -17.99 -34.91
C ALA A 551 -1.01 -18.13 -36.22
N THR A 552 -2.02 -17.28 -36.42
CA THR A 552 -2.65 -17.11 -37.73
C THR A 552 -1.68 -16.47 -38.73
N ALA A 553 -1.89 -16.72 -40.03
CA ALA A 553 -1.04 -16.17 -41.08
C ALA A 553 -1.03 -14.63 -41.04
N GLY A 554 0.17 -14.03 -40.98
CA GLY A 554 0.36 -12.58 -40.95
C GLY A 554 0.40 -11.93 -39.54
N ALA A 555 0.24 -12.71 -38.47
CA ALA A 555 0.35 -12.18 -37.11
C ALA A 555 1.82 -11.91 -36.69
N ALA A 556 2.06 -10.79 -36.01
CA ALA A 556 3.36 -10.45 -35.43
C ALA A 556 3.60 -11.30 -34.17
N GLY A 557 4.42 -12.36 -34.29
CA GLY A 557 4.62 -13.37 -33.25
C GLY A 557 5.02 -12.82 -31.87
N ASP A 558 5.87 -11.78 -31.80
CA ASP A 558 6.29 -11.18 -30.53
C ASP A 558 5.17 -10.39 -29.84
N ARG A 559 4.36 -9.66 -30.62
CA ARG A 559 3.20 -8.94 -30.09
C ARG A 559 2.15 -9.91 -29.57
N MET A 560 1.84 -10.95 -30.35
CA MET A 560 0.91 -11.99 -29.93
C MET A 560 1.40 -12.72 -28.67
N ARG A 561 2.72 -12.98 -28.58
CA ARG A 561 3.32 -13.56 -27.37
C ARG A 561 3.13 -12.66 -26.15
N ALA A 562 3.35 -11.35 -26.29
CA ALA A 562 3.15 -10.39 -25.22
C ALA A 562 1.67 -10.32 -24.78
N GLU A 563 0.74 -10.26 -25.74
CA GLU A 563 -0.70 -10.22 -25.48
C GLU A 563 -1.20 -11.50 -24.80
N ALA A 564 -0.74 -12.67 -25.24
CA ALA A 564 -1.07 -13.95 -24.64
C ALA A 564 -0.50 -14.12 -23.22
N LEU A 565 0.74 -13.68 -22.99
CA LEU A 565 1.30 -13.63 -21.64
C LEU A 565 0.49 -12.71 -20.74
N ALA A 566 0.13 -11.51 -21.21
CA ALA A 566 -0.71 -10.58 -20.46
C ALA A 566 -2.10 -11.16 -20.15
N ALA A 567 -2.69 -11.93 -21.06
CA ALA A 567 -3.96 -12.63 -20.81
C ALA A 567 -3.84 -13.67 -19.69
N LEU A 568 -2.75 -14.45 -19.67
CA LEU A 568 -2.50 -15.40 -18.58
C LEU A 568 -2.26 -14.69 -17.24
N TYR A 569 -1.48 -13.61 -17.23
CA TYR A 569 -1.25 -12.81 -16.03
C TYR A 569 -2.54 -12.20 -15.48
N ARG A 570 -3.41 -11.67 -16.34
CA ARG A 570 -4.74 -11.17 -15.94
C ARG A 570 -5.64 -12.29 -15.40
N TYR A 571 -5.68 -13.45 -16.04
CA TYR A 571 -6.57 -14.54 -15.62
C TYR A 571 -6.17 -15.15 -14.27
N PHE A 572 -4.87 -15.36 -14.04
CA PHE A 572 -4.36 -15.89 -12.77
C PHE A 572 -4.04 -14.81 -11.74
N ASN A 573 -4.59 -13.61 -11.91
CA ASN A 573 -4.45 -12.52 -10.96
C ASN A 573 -5.31 -12.79 -9.72
N PRO A 574 -4.73 -12.83 -8.49
CA PRO A 574 -5.49 -13.06 -7.27
C PRO A 574 -6.42 -11.90 -6.90
N LEU A 575 -6.27 -10.70 -7.47
CA LEU A 575 -7.08 -9.52 -7.13
C LEU A 575 -8.23 -9.31 -8.11
N THR A 576 -7.97 -9.46 -9.41
CA THR A 576 -8.91 -9.10 -10.49
C THR A 576 -9.15 -10.21 -11.50
N GLY A 577 -8.44 -11.33 -11.37
CA GLY A 577 -8.54 -12.46 -12.27
C GLY A 577 -9.65 -13.43 -11.89
N GLY A 578 -9.43 -14.70 -12.20
CA GLY A 578 -10.37 -15.79 -11.92
C GLY A 578 -11.56 -15.84 -12.88
N PRO A 579 -12.40 -16.88 -12.76
CA PRO A 579 -13.52 -17.09 -13.68
C PRO A 579 -14.60 -16.01 -13.63
N ALA A 580 -14.77 -15.34 -12.49
CA ALA A 580 -15.76 -14.29 -12.27
C ALA A 580 -15.20 -12.87 -12.43
N GLY A 581 -13.87 -12.71 -12.58
CA GLY A 581 -13.23 -11.41 -12.75
C GLY A 581 -13.11 -10.57 -11.48
N ASP A 582 -13.31 -11.17 -10.30
CA ASP A 582 -13.22 -10.55 -8.98
C ASP A 582 -12.05 -11.10 -8.13
N GLY A 583 -11.07 -11.73 -8.80
CA GLY A 583 -9.91 -12.36 -8.21
C GLY A 583 -10.02 -13.88 -8.15
N TRP A 584 -8.88 -14.58 -8.09
CA TRP A 584 -8.91 -16.04 -7.98
C TRP A 584 -9.65 -16.50 -6.71
N PRO A 585 -10.59 -17.46 -6.79
CA PRO A 585 -11.30 -17.95 -5.60
C PRO A 585 -10.39 -18.76 -4.67
N PHE A 586 -10.52 -18.55 -3.36
CA PHE A 586 -9.73 -19.28 -2.36
C PHE A 586 -9.93 -20.80 -2.47
N GLY A 587 -8.83 -21.54 -2.45
CA GLY A 587 -8.82 -23.00 -2.49
C GLY A 587 -9.31 -23.62 -3.80
N ARG A 588 -9.69 -22.83 -4.81
CA ARG A 588 -10.13 -23.36 -6.10
C ARG A 588 -8.93 -23.90 -6.88
N PRO A 589 -8.96 -25.17 -7.32
CA PRO A 589 -7.88 -25.77 -8.10
C PRO A 589 -7.74 -25.09 -9.47
N VAL A 590 -6.52 -25.11 -10.00
CA VAL A 590 -6.22 -24.65 -11.36
C VAL A 590 -6.23 -25.84 -12.31
N GLN A 591 -6.94 -25.72 -13.42
CA GLN A 591 -6.98 -26.77 -14.45
C GLN A 591 -6.40 -26.30 -15.77
N ALA A 592 -5.70 -27.21 -16.47
CA ALA A 592 -5.10 -26.92 -17.77
C ALA A 592 -6.14 -26.48 -18.81
N GLY A 593 -7.37 -27.01 -18.74
CA GLY A 593 -8.47 -26.62 -19.63
C GLY A 593 -8.82 -25.13 -19.59
N GLU A 594 -8.64 -24.47 -18.45
CA GLU A 594 -8.88 -23.03 -18.32
C GLU A 594 -7.83 -22.22 -19.07
N VAL A 595 -6.59 -22.69 -19.08
CA VAL A 595 -5.50 -22.07 -19.85
C VAL A 595 -5.75 -22.18 -21.35
N TYR A 596 -6.25 -23.32 -21.82
CA TYR A 596 -6.68 -23.47 -23.22
C TYR A 596 -7.71 -22.40 -23.58
N ALA A 597 -8.75 -22.24 -22.76
CA ALA A 597 -9.80 -21.25 -22.98
C ALA A 597 -9.26 -19.81 -22.98
N VAL A 598 -8.37 -19.47 -22.04
CA VAL A 598 -7.76 -18.13 -21.97
C VAL A 598 -6.93 -17.84 -23.20
N LEU A 599 -6.07 -18.77 -23.63
CA LEU A 599 -5.22 -18.58 -24.80
C LEU A 599 -5.98 -18.56 -26.12
N GLN A 600 -7.03 -19.38 -26.27
CA GLN A 600 -7.87 -19.37 -27.47
C GLN A 600 -8.63 -18.05 -27.69
N ASN A 601 -8.89 -17.29 -26.63
CA ASN A 601 -9.55 -15.99 -26.71
C ASN A 601 -8.60 -14.85 -27.09
N VAL A 602 -7.29 -15.11 -27.24
CA VAL A 602 -6.31 -14.09 -27.64
C VAL A 602 -6.37 -13.92 -29.17
N PRO A 603 -6.65 -12.70 -29.68
CA PRO A 603 -6.67 -12.46 -31.12
C PRO A 603 -5.36 -12.86 -31.80
N GLY A 604 -5.46 -13.60 -32.90
CA GLY A 604 -4.31 -14.06 -33.69
C GLY A 604 -3.76 -15.45 -33.31
N ILE A 605 -4.26 -16.08 -32.24
CA ILE A 605 -3.98 -17.49 -31.95
C ILE A 605 -4.96 -18.37 -32.75
N ASP A 606 -4.41 -19.22 -33.62
CA ASP A 606 -5.18 -20.19 -34.42
C ASP A 606 -5.41 -21.49 -33.63
N LEU A 607 -4.35 -21.99 -33.00
CA LEU A 607 -4.38 -23.26 -32.26
C LEU A 607 -3.47 -23.22 -31.04
N VAL A 608 -3.96 -23.75 -29.91
CA VAL A 608 -3.14 -24.05 -28.73
C VAL A 608 -2.74 -25.53 -28.80
N GLN A 609 -1.46 -25.82 -29.01
CA GLN A 609 -0.96 -27.18 -29.27
C GLN A 609 -0.72 -27.98 -27.99
N ASP A 610 -0.16 -27.33 -26.96
CA ASP A 610 0.21 -27.97 -25.71
C ASP A 610 0.16 -26.95 -24.56
N VAL A 611 -0.27 -27.41 -23.40
CA VAL A 611 -0.32 -26.65 -22.15
C VAL A 611 0.12 -27.57 -21.01
N ARG A 612 1.09 -27.09 -20.23
CA ARG A 612 1.59 -27.77 -19.04
C ARG A 612 1.58 -26.81 -17.86
N LEU A 613 1.09 -27.28 -16.72
CA LEU A 613 1.11 -26.52 -15.48
C LEU A 613 2.20 -27.04 -14.57
N PHE A 614 2.91 -26.11 -13.94
CA PHE A 614 3.88 -26.41 -12.89
C PHE A 614 3.54 -25.59 -11.66
N ALA A 615 3.44 -26.28 -10.52
CA ALA A 615 3.34 -25.63 -9.22
C ALA A 615 4.72 -25.05 -8.85
N ALA A 616 4.71 -23.83 -8.34
CA ALA A 616 5.89 -23.11 -7.86
C ALA A 616 5.61 -22.53 -6.47
N ASP A 617 6.64 -22.47 -5.64
CA ASP A 617 6.60 -21.71 -4.39
C ASP A 617 7.18 -20.32 -4.66
N PRO A 618 6.38 -19.23 -4.56
CA PRO A 618 6.86 -17.90 -4.83
C PRO A 618 7.85 -17.35 -3.80
N VAL A 619 7.90 -17.96 -2.60
CA VAL A 619 8.81 -17.56 -1.51
C VAL A 619 10.18 -18.20 -1.71
N THR A 620 10.24 -19.51 -1.92
CA THR A 620 11.52 -20.24 -2.08
C THR A 620 12.05 -20.19 -3.51
N GLY A 621 11.17 -19.91 -4.48
CA GLY A 621 11.45 -19.96 -5.91
C GLY A 621 11.52 -21.37 -6.49
N GLU A 622 11.25 -22.40 -5.68
CA GLU A 622 11.24 -23.78 -6.14
C GLU A 622 10.07 -24.05 -7.08
N ARG A 623 10.35 -24.77 -8.16
CA ARG A 623 9.35 -25.24 -9.11
C ARG A 623 9.32 -26.75 -9.07
N ARG A 624 8.14 -27.35 -8.99
CA ARG A 624 8.01 -28.79 -9.17
C ARG A 624 8.49 -29.16 -10.57
N ALA A 625 9.27 -30.24 -10.66
CA ALA A 625 9.83 -30.71 -11.92
C ALA A 625 8.76 -31.38 -12.83
N GLU A 626 7.71 -31.94 -12.24
CA GLU A 626 6.66 -32.64 -12.97
C GLU A 626 5.53 -31.70 -13.39
N ALA A 627 5.15 -31.81 -14.66
CA ALA A 627 3.98 -31.14 -15.20
C ALA A 627 2.70 -31.85 -14.74
N VAL A 628 1.69 -31.08 -14.35
CA VAL A 628 0.38 -31.60 -13.97
C VAL A 628 -0.73 -30.96 -14.80
N ASN A 629 -1.85 -31.66 -14.96
CA ASN A 629 -3.04 -31.12 -15.61
C ASN A 629 -3.95 -30.36 -14.64
N ARG A 630 -3.76 -30.56 -13.33
CA ARG A 630 -4.50 -29.91 -12.26
C ARG A 630 -3.59 -29.64 -11.08
N ILE A 631 -3.60 -28.40 -10.59
CA ILE A 631 -2.92 -28.01 -9.35
C ILE A 631 -4.00 -27.87 -8.28
N GLU A 632 -3.96 -28.74 -7.27
CA GLU A 632 -4.83 -28.62 -6.10
C GLU A 632 -4.31 -27.50 -5.19
N LEU A 633 -5.23 -26.70 -4.65
CA LEU A 633 -4.92 -25.65 -3.70
C LEU A 633 -5.45 -26.04 -2.32
N SER A 634 -4.73 -25.70 -1.27
CA SER A 634 -5.26 -25.75 0.10
C SER A 634 -6.48 -24.81 0.22
N PRO A 635 -7.46 -25.09 1.10
CA PRO A 635 -8.75 -24.36 1.15
C PRO A 635 -8.66 -22.83 1.25
N HIS A 636 -7.54 -22.31 1.76
CA HIS A 636 -7.32 -20.89 2.01
C HIS A 636 -6.13 -20.32 1.22
N ALA A 637 -5.65 -21.05 0.22
CA ALA A 637 -4.60 -20.60 -0.67
C ALA A 637 -5.16 -19.82 -1.87
N LEU A 638 -4.35 -18.91 -2.41
CA LEU A 638 -4.61 -18.19 -3.65
C LEU A 638 -3.61 -18.56 -4.73
N VAL A 639 -3.98 -18.35 -5.99
CA VAL A 639 -3.08 -18.51 -7.13
C VAL A 639 -2.26 -17.25 -7.35
N PHE A 640 -1.00 -17.43 -7.77
CA PHE A 640 -0.13 -16.37 -8.23
C PHE A 640 0.60 -16.78 -9.53
N SER A 641 0.61 -15.93 -10.54
CA SER A 641 1.36 -16.17 -11.78
C SER A 641 2.88 -16.14 -11.56
N TYR A 642 3.54 -17.29 -11.68
CA TYR A 642 4.99 -17.42 -11.42
C TYR A 642 5.83 -17.54 -12.71
N GLY A 643 5.79 -16.52 -13.58
CA GLY A 643 6.65 -16.47 -14.76
C GLY A 643 6.32 -17.49 -15.85
N HIS A 644 5.17 -17.29 -16.50
CA HIS A 644 4.69 -18.12 -17.62
C HIS A 644 5.68 -18.12 -18.81
N GLN A 645 5.72 -19.22 -19.53
CA GLN A 645 6.55 -19.42 -20.72
C GLN A 645 5.66 -19.78 -21.90
N LEU A 646 5.70 -18.96 -22.95
CA LEU A 646 4.93 -19.16 -24.16
C LEU A 646 5.86 -19.28 -25.36
N ARG A 647 5.70 -20.35 -26.14
CA ARG A 647 6.36 -20.55 -27.44
C ARG A 647 5.35 -20.35 -28.55
N VAL A 648 5.63 -19.42 -29.45
CA VAL A 648 4.83 -19.16 -30.65
C VAL A 648 5.47 -19.88 -31.84
N ARG A 649 4.69 -20.65 -32.58
CA ARG A 649 5.07 -21.20 -33.89
C ARG A 649 4.38 -20.40 -34.98
N GLY A 650 5.15 -20.00 -36.00
CA GLY A 650 4.59 -19.46 -37.24
C GLY A 650 3.86 -20.57 -38.01
N SER A 651 2.86 -20.15 -38.79
CA SER A 651 2.15 -21.01 -39.73
C SER A 651 3.06 -21.53 -40.83
#